data_AF-A0A9W2XFD0-F1
#
_entry.id   AF-A0A9W2XFD0-F1
#
_cell.length_a   1.000
_cell.length_b   1.000
_cell.length_c   1.000
_cell.angle_alpha   90.00
_cell.angle_beta   90.00
_cell.angle_gamma   90.00
#
_symmetry.space_group_name_H-M   'P 1'
#
loop_
_entity.id
_entity.type
_entity.pdbx_description
1 polymer ?
#
loop_
_entity_poly.entity_id
_entity_poly.type
_entity_poly.pdbx_seq_one_letter_code
_entity_poly.pdbx_strand_id
1 'polypeptide(L)'
;MAVLGPTFTLDALVECLVIGVGTMSGVRQLEIMCCFGCMSVLANYFVFMTFFPACVSLVLEVSLESQEGHPIWQLSHFSRVIEEEEDNKPNPVTQRVKMIMSLGLVMVHAHSRWIAEPISVNTTVGIPQDGTGFHQLSPRRIEPEKPLWHFYLTRMITMDIEQVICLLLALLLAIKYIFFEPAEAESTLSLKNPVSTSGLVPRRSAESCCRKEPVAQPLTAAQAVAQANRAETDEVIRPTIAADLQENNFFVGGEDDEEQKSEAAPPSLPSNPRSLDQCVATLNNPTLGPSFLSDAEVMLLVNSKHIPAYKLEAMMERPERGVAIRRKIISAKLPSPTALSFLPYTDYDYSSVMGTCCENVIGYMPIPVGVAGPLHLDGRQFQVPMATTEGCLVASTNRGCRAIALGGGANSRILADSMTRGPVVRLPSACQAAEVKAWLESTDGFQAIKDAFDNTSRFARLQKLLVGLAGRNLYIRFHSKTGDAMGMNMISKGTEQALSKLQQHFPELQLLAVSGNYCTDKKPAAINWIEGRGKSAVCEATIPAKVVREVLKTTTEALVDVNINKNLVGSAMAGSIGGFNAHSANLVAAIYIACGQDPAQSVGSSNCITLMEASGPTREDLYISCSMPSIELGTVGGGTNLAPQKACLQMLGVQGASQDCPGENSRQLARVVCATVLAGELSLMAALAAGHLVKSHMTHNRSKLNLQESPGMCSKKAS
;
A
#
# COMPACT_ATOMS: atom_id res chain seq x y z
N MET A 1 29.30 -20.02 15.30
CA MET A 1 30.36 -19.22 14.64
C MET A 1 31.40 -20.06 13.89
N ALA A 2 31.86 -21.21 14.41
CA ALA A 2 32.81 -22.06 13.68
C ALA A 2 32.31 -22.55 12.30
N VAL A 3 31.00 -22.75 12.12
CA VAL A 3 30.40 -23.22 10.85
C VAL A 3 30.12 -22.08 9.85
N LEU A 4 29.58 -20.96 10.31
CA LEU A 4 29.13 -19.85 9.46
C LEU A 4 30.21 -18.77 9.23
N GLY A 5 31.18 -18.66 10.15
CA GLY A 5 32.24 -17.66 10.15
C GLY A 5 33.04 -17.58 8.84
N PRO A 6 33.52 -18.71 8.30
CA PRO A 6 34.31 -18.71 7.06
C PRO A 6 33.54 -18.16 5.85
N THR A 7 32.24 -18.45 5.74
CA THR A 7 31.41 -18.00 4.61
C THR A 7 31.16 -16.49 4.66
N PHE A 8 30.80 -15.96 5.83
CA PHE A 8 30.62 -14.52 6.02
C PHE A 8 31.91 -13.73 5.82
N THR A 9 33.05 -14.30 6.22
CA THR A 9 34.37 -13.70 5.99
C THR A 9 34.72 -13.62 4.51
N LEU A 10 34.46 -14.71 3.77
CA LEU A 10 34.69 -14.75 2.32
C LEU A 10 33.79 -13.76 1.58
N ASP A 11 32.52 -13.63 1.98
CA ASP A 11 31.56 -12.74 1.34
C ASP A 11 31.90 -11.27 1.60
N ALA A 12 32.25 -10.90 2.83
CA ALA A 12 32.72 -9.55 3.15
C ALA A 12 34.00 -9.18 2.38
N LEU A 13 34.92 -10.14 2.21
CA LEU A 13 36.15 -9.94 1.46
C LEU A 13 35.88 -9.71 -0.04
N VAL A 14 34.99 -10.51 -0.64
CA VAL A 14 34.57 -10.35 -2.03
C VAL A 14 33.90 -8.99 -2.25
N GLU A 15 32.95 -8.62 -1.39
CA GLU A 15 32.24 -7.33 -1.49
C GLU A 15 33.20 -6.15 -1.37
N CYS A 16 34.13 -6.19 -0.42
CA CYS A 16 35.17 -5.15 -0.28
C CYS A 16 36.05 -5.04 -1.52
N LEU A 17 36.45 -6.17 -2.12
CA LEU A 17 37.27 -6.16 -3.34
C LEU A 17 36.50 -5.61 -4.55
N VAL A 18 35.23 -5.96 -4.69
CA VAL A 18 34.35 -5.48 -5.78
C VAL A 18 34.08 -3.99 -5.66
N ILE A 19 33.65 -3.53 -4.48
CA ILE A 19 33.42 -2.09 -4.21
C ILE A 19 34.74 -1.32 -4.35
N GLY A 20 35.85 -1.92 -3.92
CA GLY A 20 37.19 -1.39 -4.06
C GLY A 20 37.57 -1.07 -5.51
N VAL A 21 37.06 -1.79 -6.52
CA VAL A 21 37.37 -1.49 -7.95
C VAL A 21 36.95 -0.06 -8.31
N GLY A 22 35.86 0.46 -7.74
CA GLY A 22 35.43 1.84 -7.96
C GLY A 22 36.42 2.89 -7.45
N THR A 23 37.29 2.53 -6.48
CA THR A 23 38.40 3.40 -6.04
C THR A 23 39.52 3.54 -7.06
N MET A 24 39.52 2.74 -8.13
CA MET A 24 40.49 2.82 -9.22
C MET A 24 39.91 3.51 -10.47
N SER A 25 38.71 4.10 -10.36
CA SER A 25 38.03 4.75 -11.48
C SER A 25 38.63 6.11 -11.87
N GLY A 26 39.43 6.74 -11.00
CA GLY A 26 39.96 8.09 -11.21
C GLY A 26 38.94 9.21 -10.97
N VAL A 27 37.72 8.88 -10.53
CA VAL A 27 36.65 9.84 -10.24
C VAL A 27 36.58 10.06 -8.74
N ARG A 28 37.06 11.22 -8.27
CA ARG A 28 37.21 11.54 -6.83
C ARG A 28 35.94 11.32 -5.99
N GLN A 29 34.75 11.64 -6.51
CA GLN A 29 33.49 11.40 -5.79
C GLN A 29 33.17 9.90 -5.67
N LEU A 30 33.43 9.12 -6.72
CA LEU A 30 33.21 7.68 -6.72
C LEU A 30 34.23 6.97 -5.80
N GLU A 31 35.47 7.45 -5.77
CA GLU A 31 36.51 6.97 -4.85
C GLU A 31 36.11 7.16 -3.38
N ILE A 32 35.60 8.34 -3.03
CA ILE A 32 35.11 8.63 -1.66
C ILE A 32 33.91 7.74 -1.31
N MET A 33 32.95 7.58 -2.23
CA MET A 33 31.76 6.74 -2.00
C MET A 33 32.13 5.25 -1.86
N CYS A 34 33.04 4.75 -2.69
CA CYS A 34 33.53 3.37 -2.60
C CYS A 34 34.33 3.14 -1.31
N CYS A 35 35.07 4.14 -0.82
CA CYS A 35 35.75 4.08 0.47
C CYS A 35 34.75 3.92 1.63
N PHE A 36 33.69 4.74 1.67
CA PHE A 36 32.62 4.58 2.66
C PHE A 36 31.89 3.24 2.53
N GLY A 37 31.68 2.75 1.31
CA GLY A 37 31.12 1.42 1.05
C GLY A 37 31.96 0.29 1.64
N CYS A 38 33.28 0.29 1.40
CA CYS A 38 34.19 -0.70 1.98
C CYS A 38 34.24 -0.60 3.51
N MET A 39 34.31 0.60 4.07
CA MET A 39 34.30 0.82 5.52
C MET A 39 32.99 0.32 6.16
N SER A 40 31.86 0.48 5.49
CA SER A 40 30.56 -0.02 5.95
C SER A 40 30.50 -1.55 5.95
N VAL A 41 31.00 -2.21 4.91
CA VAL A 41 31.05 -3.69 4.84
C VAL A 41 31.95 -4.25 5.93
N LEU A 42 33.13 -3.63 6.14
CA LEU A 42 34.05 -4.03 7.21
C LEU A 42 33.45 -3.78 8.60
N ALA A 43 32.84 -2.63 8.85
CA ALA A 43 32.19 -2.33 10.13
C ALA A 43 31.08 -3.34 10.44
N ASN A 44 30.24 -3.66 9.44
CA ASN A 44 29.19 -4.65 9.59
C ASN A 44 29.77 -6.04 9.88
N TYR A 45 30.82 -6.46 9.16
CA TYR A 45 31.52 -7.71 9.41
C TYR A 45 32.10 -7.77 10.84
N PHE A 46 32.74 -6.71 11.33
CA PHE A 46 33.26 -6.65 12.69
C PHE A 46 32.15 -6.77 13.73
N VAL A 47 31.04 -6.05 13.56
CA VAL A 47 29.87 -6.15 14.46
C VAL A 47 29.32 -7.57 14.49
N PHE A 48 29.17 -8.21 13.32
CA PHE A 48 28.68 -9.58 13.25
C PHE A 48 29.65 -10.62 13.81
N MET A 49 30.96 -10.45 13.66
CA MET A 49 31.94 -11.41 14.17
C MET A 49 32.30 -11.22 15.65
N THR A 50 32.07 -10.03 16.21
CA THR A 50 32.49 -9.71 17.60
C THR A 50 31.31 -9.42 18.52
N PHE A 51 30.47 -8.44 18.17
CA PHE A 51 29.35 -8.00 19.02
C PHE A 51 28.22 -9.01 19.04
N PHE A 52 27.87 -9.61 17.90
CA PHE A 52 26.76 -10.55 17.83
C PHE A 52 27.00 -11.82 18.69
N PRO A 53 28.16 -12.51 18.62
CA PRO A 53 28.47 -13.62 19.53
C PRO A 53 28.50 -13.22 21.00
N ALA A 54 29.05 -12.05 21.31
CA ALA A 54 29.12 -11.56 22.69
C ALA A 54 27.71 -11.28 23.25
N CYS A 55 26.82 -10.69 22.45
CA CYS A 55 25.42 -10.45 22.83
C CYS A 55 24.65 -11.77 22.99
N VAL A 56 24.84 -12.73 22.09
CA VAL A 56 24.20 -14.05 22.19
C VAL A 56 24.71 -14.81 23.42
N SER A 57 26.02 -14.75 23.71
CA SER A 57 26.60 -15.35 24.92
C SER A 57 26.01 -14.73 26.18
N LEU A 58 25.93 -13.40 26.24
CA LEU A 58 25.35 -12.67 27.37
C LEU A 58 23.86 -13.01 27.56
N VAL A 59 23.09 -13.09 26.48
CA VAL A 59 21.67 -13.48 26.53
C VAL A 59 21.51 -14.92 27.02
N LEU A 60 22.36 -15.84 26.59
CA LEU A 60 22.34 -17.23 27.05
C LEU A 60 22.72 -17.34 28.53
N GLU A 61 23.72 -16.58 28.99
CA GLU A 61 24.18 -16.55 30.39
C GLU A 61 23.12 -15.95 31.33
N VAL A 62 22.53 -14.80 30.96
CA VAL A 62 21.42 -14.18 31.69
C VAL A 62 20.17 -15.06 31.71
N SER A 63 19.94 -15.84 30.64
CA SER A 63 18.82 -16.79 30.59
C SER A 63 19.05 -18.01 31.49
N LEU A 64 20.29 -18.47 31.63
CA LEU A 64 20.69 -19.62 32.46
C LEU A 64 20.65 -19.31 33.97
N GLU A 65 21.00 -18.10 34.38
CA GLU A 65 20.93 -17.70 35.80
C GLU A 65 19.49 -17.46 36.29
N SER A 66 18.50 -17.33 35.39
CA SER A 66 17.17 -16.88 35.80
C SER A 66 16.25 -17.95 36.41
N GLN A 67 16.46 -19.27 36.22
CA GLN A 67 15.62 -20.30 36.84
C GLN A 67 16.30 -21.65 37.09
N GLU A 68 16.28 -22.10 38.35
CA GLU A 68 16.42 -23.51 38.73
C GLU A 68 15.35 -24.35 38.02
N GLY A 69 15.75 -25.18 37.05
CA GLY A 69 15.14 -26.50 36.86
C GLY A 69 14.15 -26.75 35.71
N HIS A 70 13.89 -25.85 34.77
CA HIS A 70 13.03 -26.16 33.61
C HIS A 70 13.59 -25.68 32.25
N PRO A 71 13.68 -26.54 31.21
CA PRO A 71 14.20 -26.14 29.90
C PRO A 71 13.17 -25.29 29.12
N ILE A 72 13.62 -24.13 28.61
CA ILE A 72 12.79 -23.15 27.92
C ILE A 72 12.53 -23.60 26.47
N TRP A 73 11.25 -23.71 26.08
CA TRP A 73 10.78 -24.08 24.73
C TRP A 73 11.26 -23.11 23.60
N GLN A 74 11.78 -21.93 23.96
CA GLN A 74 12.37 -20.98 23.01
C GLN A 74 13.78 -21.34 22.57
N LEU A 75 14.54 -22.12 23.36
CA LEU A 75 15.84 -22.65 22.92
C LEU A 75 15.66 -23.68 21.80
N SER A 76 14.60 -24.49 21.83
CA SER A 76 14.26 -25.40 20.72
C SER A 76 13.88 -24.66 19.44
N HIS A 77 13.30 -23.46 19.55
CA HIS A 77 12.98 -22.65 18.36
C HIS A 77 14.23 -21.98 17.77
N PHE A 78 15.17 -21.53 18.62
CA PHE A 78 16.45 -21.00 18.16
C PHE A 78 17.37 -22.08 17.59
N SER A 79 17.48 -23.24 18.24
CA SER A 79 18.24 -24.38 17.72
C SER A 79 17.62 -24.90 16.42
N ARG A 80 16.29 -24.92 16.29
CA ARG A 80 15.63 -25.31 15.05
C ARG A 80 15.79 -24.30 13.90
N VAL A 81 15.86 -23.00 14.18
CA VAL A 81 16.19 -21.97 13.17
C VAL A 81 17.67 -22.06 12.74
N ILE A 82 18.57 -22.42 13.66
CA ILE A 82 19.99 -22.67 13.34
C ILE A 82 20.17 -24.01 12.59
N GLU A 83 19.41 -25.05 12.92
CA GLU A 83 19.38 -26.33 12.19
C GLU A 83 18.77 -26.16 10.78
N GLU A 84 17.71 -25.34 10.63
CA GLU A 84 17.14 -24.97 9.32
C GLU A 84 18.14 -24.16 8.45
N GLU A 85 19.12 -23.48 9.05
CA GLU A 85 20.26 -22.86 8.35
C GLU A 85 21.46 -23.81 8.13
N GLU A 86 21.68 -24.82 8.98
CA GLU A 86 22.74 -25.83 8.80
C GLU A 86 22.51 -26.75 7.59
N ASP A 87 21.25 -26.95 7.18
CA ASP A 87 20.88 -27.67 5.95
C ASP A 87 21.22 -26.89 4.66
N ASN A 88 21.46 -25.58 4.76
CA ASN A 88 21.97 -24.74 3.67
C ASN A 88 23.51 -24.64 3.71
N LYS A 89 24.20 -25.79 3.66
CA LYS A 89 25.64 -25.79 3.40
C LYS A 89 25.93 -25.03 2.09
N PRO A 90 26.72 -23.95 2.11
CA PRO A 90 27.01 -23.17 0.92
C PRO A 90 27.65 -24.09 -0.13
N ASN A 91 27.09 -24.08 -1.34
CA ASN A 91 27.52 -25.00 -2.38
C ASN A 91 29.04 -24.87 -2.61
N PRO A 92 29.83 -25.96 -2.52
CA PRO A 92 31.29 -25.92 -2.56
C PRO A 92 31.82 -25.40 -3.90
N VAL A 93 31.04 -25.49 -4.97
CA VAL A 93 31.36 -24.90 -6.27
C VAL A 93 31.32 -23.37 -6.19
N THR A 94 30.28 -22.80 -5.57
CA THR A 94 30.15 -21.35 -5.35
C THR A 94 31.29 -20.79 -4.50
N GLN A 95 31.71 -21.50 -3.44
CA GLN A 95 32.85 -21.06 -2.62
C GLN A 95 34.16 -21.05 -3.41
N ARG A 96 34.42 -22.10 -4.21
CA ARG A 96 35.60 -22.15 -5.09
C ARG A 96 35.58 -21.04 -6.15
N VAL A 97 34.41 -20.74 -6.73
CA VAL A 97 34.23 -19.63 -7.68
C VAL A 97 34.50 -18.29 -7.00
N LYS A 98 33.97 -18.06 -5.80
CA LYS A 98 34.22 -16.84 -5.02
C LYS A 98 35.72 -16.68 -4.71
N MET A 99 36.42 -17.75 -4.32
CA MET A 99 37.88 -17.73 -4.10
C MET A 99 38.67 -17.38 -5.36
N ILE A 100 38.32 -17.97 -6.51
CA ILE A 100 38.99 -17.68 -7.79
C ILE A 100 38.73 -16.23 -8.20
N MET A 101 37.49 -15.75 -8.03
CA MET A 101 37.11 -14.37 -8.33
C MET A 101 37.83 -13.37 -7.42
N SER A 102 37.94 -13.64 -6.10
CA SER A 102 38.69 -12.80 -5.18
C SER A 102 40.17 -12.75 -5.53
N LEU A 103 40.78 -13.89 -5.89
CA LEU A 103 42.18 -13.92 -6.32
C LEU A 103 42.39 -13.08 -7.59
N GLY A 104 41.49 -13.19 -8.56
CA GLY A 104 41.51 -12.37 -9.78
C GLY A 104 41.37 -10.88 -9.48
N LEU A 105 40.45 -10.48 -8.60
CA LEU A 105 40.26 -9.09 -8.20
C LEU A 105 41.48 -8.54 -7.45
N VAL A 106 42.12 -9.32 -6.58
CA VAL A 106 43.37 -8.94 -5.91
C VAL A 106 44.48 -8.69 -6.92
N MET A 107 44.62 -9.56 -7.94
CA MET A 107 45.62 -9.36 -9.00
C MET A 107 45.33 -8.11 -9.83
N VAL A 108 44.06 -7.82 -10.14
CA VAL A 108 43.65 -6.60 -10.85
C VAL A 108 43.97 -5.35 -10.03
N HIS A 109 43.65 -5.35 -8.73
CA HIS A 109 43.99 -4.28 -7.79
C HIS A 109 45.50 -4.05 -7.69
N ALA A 110 46.28 -5.13 -7.56
CA ALA A 110 47.73 -5.07 -7.49
C ALA A 110 48.34 -4.53 -8.81
N HIS A 111 47.90 -5.04 -9.96
CA HIS A 111 48.40 -4.64 -11.28
C HIS A 111 48.03 -3.19 -11.64
N SER A 112 46.81 -2.75 -11.34
CA SER A 112 46.34 -1.40 -11.64
C SER A 112 47.04 -0.34 -10.79
N ARG A 113 47.32 -0.63 -9.51
CA ARG A 113 48.03 0.30 -8.61
C ARG A 113 49.54 0.35 -8.85
N TRP A 114 50.15 -0.74 -9.33
CA TRP A 114 51.57 -0.74 -9.71
C TRP A 114 51.89 -0.02 -11.03
N ILE A 115 50.88 0.46 -11.79
CA ILE A 115 51.08 1.17 -13.06
C ILE A 115 50.70 2.67 -12.99
N ALA A 116 49.83 3.10 -12.06
CA ALA A 116 49.35 4.48 -11.99
C ALA A 116 50.18 5.37 -11.03
N GLU A 117 50.90 6.41 -11.50
CA GLU A 117 51.53 7.41 -10.61
C GLU A 117 50.48 8.28 -9.88
N PRO A 118 50.73 8.70 -8.62
CA PRO A 118 49.95 9.75 -7.96
C PRO A 118 50.33 11.14 -8.51
N ILE A 119 49.32 12.02 -8.64
CA ILE A 119 49.50 13.42 -9.04
C ILE A 119 50.35 14.14 -7.97
N SER A 120 51.52 14.63 -8.37
CA SER A 120 52.36 15.49 -7.53
C SER A 120 51.69 16.84 -7.33
N VAL A 121 51.20 17.11 -6.12
CA VAL A 121 50.79 18.46 -5.72
C VAL A 121 52.01 19.13 -5.11
N ASN A 122 52.63 20.05 -5.85
CA ASN A 122 53.53 21.03 -5.26
C ASN A 122 53.43 22.38 -5.97
N THR A 123 53.38 23.43 -5.14
CA THR A 123 53.77 24.83 -5.38
C THR A 123 52.66 25.86 -5.69
N THR A 124 52.19 26.50 -4.61
CA THR A 124 52.00 27.95 -4.37
C THR A 124 51.68 28.94 -5.52
N VAL A 125 50.64 29.75 -5.26
CA VAL A 125 50.51 31.22 -5.45
C VAL A 125 50.74 31.82 -6.86
N GLY A 126 49.69 32.44 -7.42
CA GLY A 126 49.79 33.45 -8.48
C GLY A 126 48.62 33.45 -9.49
N ILE A 127 47.92 34.58 -9.62
CA ILE A 127 46.71 34.83 -10.46
C ILE A 127 47.13 35.14 -11.95
N PRO A 128 46.22 35.46 -12.90
CA PRO A 128 45.53 34.63 -13.90
C PRO A 128 45.95 34.91 -15.37
N GLN A 129 45.52 34.09 -16.35
CA GLN A 129 45.00 34.56 -17.67
C GLN A 129 44.55 33.42 -18.61
N ASP A 130 43.45 33.71 -19.31
CA ASP A 130 42.87 33.17 -20.56
C ASP A 130 43.40 31.90 -21.25
N GLY A 131 42.46 31.11 -21.78
CA GLY A 131 42.69 30.30 -22.98
C GLY A 131 42.04 28.92 -22.99
N THR A 132 40.97 28.80 -23.77
CA THR A 132 40.38 27.58 -24.36
C THR A 132 41.30 26.35 -24.48
N GLY A 133 40.82 25.18 -24.04
CA GLY A 133 41.45 23.89 -24.33
C GLY A 133 40.80 22.67 -23.68
N PHE A 134 39.71 22.16 -24.27
CA PHE A 134 39.26 20.78 -24.06
C PHE A 134 40.22 19.84 -24.81
N HIS A 135 41.06 19.08 -24.11
CA HIS A 135 41.47 17.69 -24.40
C HIS A 135 42.67 17.27 -23.52
N GLN A 136 42.68 16.01 -23.09
CA GLN A 136 43.75 15.25 -22.39
C GLN A 136 43.76 15.24 -20.85
N LEU A 137 42.86 14.44 -20.29
CA LEU A 137 43.14 13.65 -19.08
C LEU A 137 42.85 12.18 -19.40
N SER A 138 43.79 11.55 -20.12
CA SER A 138 43.85 10.09 -20.27
C SER A 138 45.12 9.61 -19.58
N PRO A 139 45.07 8.62 -18.68
CA PRO A 139 46.28 8.09 -18.04
C PRO A 139 47.20 7.47 -19.10
N ARG A 140 48.42 8.00 -19.22
CA ARG A 140 49.46 7.47 -20.12
C ARG A 140 49.97 6.13 -19.58
N ARG A 141 49.87 5.07 -20.40
CA ARG A 141 50.57 3.79 -20.18
C ARG A 141 52.05 4.01 -20.50
N ILE A 142 52.94 3.73 -19.54
CA ILE A 142 54.40 3.84 -19.73
C ILE A 142 54.99 2.42 -19.88
N GLU A 143 55.84 2.25 -20.91
CA GLU A 143 56.73 1.09 -21.04
C GLU A 143 58.01 1.32 -20.21
N PRO A 144 58.48 0.34 -19.42
CA PRO A 144 59.62 0.56 -18.53
C PRO A 144 60.95 0.52 -19.29
N GLU A 145 61.71 1.61 -19.25
CA GLU A 145 63.12 1.66 -19.74
C GLU A 145 64.14 1.05 -18.74
N LYS A 146 63.69 0.43 -17.65
CA LYS A 146 64.55 -0.20 -16.62
C LYS A 146 64.13 -1.64 -16.32
N PRO A 147 65.06 -2.51 -15.87
CA PRO A 147 64.73 -3.88 -15.52
C PRO A 147 63.69 -3.95 -14.39
N LEU A 148 62.65 -4.76 -14.61
CA LEU A 148 61.41 -4.81 -13.83
C LEU A 148 61.61 -4.90 -12.31
N TRP A 149 62.58 -5.68 -11.84
CA TRP A 149 62.81 -5.86 -10.39
C TRP A 149 63.18 -4.56 -9.68
N HIS A 150 63.89 -3.65 -10.35
CA HIS A 150 64.29 -2.36 -9.78
C HIS A 150 63.10 -1.39 -9.69
N PHE A 151 62.20 -1.43 -10.66
CA PHE A 151 60.96 -0.66 -10.66
C PHE A 151 60.03 -1.04 -9.49
N TYR A 152 59.87 -2.34 -9.22
CA TYR A 152 59.03 -2.82 -8.12
C TYR A 152 59.61 -2.50 -6.73
N LEU A 153 60.94 -2.57 -6.57
CA LEU A 153 61.61 -2.29 -5.29
C LEU A 153 61.51 -0.82 -4.86
N THR A 154 61.73 0.12 -5.78
CA THR A 154 61.63 1.56 -5.49
C THR A 154 60.21 1.98 -5.12
N ARG A 155 59.19 1.32 -5.70
CA ARG A 155 57.78 1.61 -5.42
C ARG A 155 57.29 1.05 -4.09
N MET A 156 57.88 -0.03 -3.60
CA MET A 156 57.52 -0.60 -2.29
C MET A 156 57.89 0.34 -1.12
N ILE A 157 58.86 1.23 -1.31
CA ILE A 157 59.38 2.16 -0.29
C ILE A 157 58.53 3.45 -0.18
N THR A 158 57.63 3.71 -1.15
CA THR A 158 56.86 4.97 -1.27
C THR A 158 55.37 4.82 -0.94
N MET A 159 55.01 3.81 -0.14
CA MET A 159 53.63 3.54 0.24
C MET A 159 53.08 4.53 1.28
N ASP A 160 51.84 4.96 1.08
CA ASP A 160 51.10 5.83 2.00
C ASP A 160 50.69 5.09 3.29
N ILE A 161 50.57 5.79 4.41
CA ILE A 161 50.36 5.17 5.76
C ILE A 161 49.09 4.29 5.78
N GLU A 162 48.03 4.74 5.11
CA GLU A 162 46.76 4.01 5.01
C GLU A 162 46.92 2.67 4.28
N GLN A 163 47.81 2.62 3.28
CA GLN A 163 48.05 1.44 2.47
C GLN A 163 48.92 0.41 3.20
N VAL A 164 49.85 0.89 4.04
CA VAL A 164 50.63 0.05 4.96
C VAL A 164 49.70 -0.64 5.97
N ILE A 165 48.72 0.10 6.52
CA ILE A 165 47.74 -0.45 7.46
C ILE A 165 46.89 -1.54 6.79
N CYS A 166 46.38 -1.30 5.58
CA CYS A 166 45.60 -2.31 4.84
C CYS A 166 46.40 -3.58 4.52
N LEU A 167 47.65 -3.45 4.09
CA LEU A 167 48.51 -4.60 3.78
C LEU A 167 48.92 -5.37 5.03
N LEU A 168 49.21 -4.67 6.14
CA LEU A 168 49.48 -5.30 7.43
C LEU A 168 48.25 -6.08 7.93
N LEU A 169 47.05 -5.53 7.78
CA LEU A 169 45.80 -6.16 8.19
C LEU A 169 45.47 -7.37 7.31
N ALA A 170 45.67 -7.27 5.99
CA ALA A 170 45.50 -8.38 5.05
C ALA A 170 46.49 -9.51 5.34
N LEU A 171 47.74 -9.17 5.69
CA LEU A 171 48.75 -10.15 6.11
C LEU A 171 48.36 -10.83 7.42
N LEU A 172 47.87 -10.07 8.41
CA LEU A 172 47.38 -10.62 9.69
C LEU A 172 46.21 -11.61 9.49
N LEU A 173 45.26 -11.26 8.62
CA LEU A 173 44.13 -12.13 8.28
C LEU A 173 44.58 -13.38 7.50
N ALA A 174 45.54 -13.23 6.58
CA ALA A 174 46.11 -14.36 5.85
C ALA A 174 46.92 -15.30 6.78
N ILE A 175 47.70 -14.75 7.72
CA ILE A 175 48.44 -15.53 8.73
C ILE A 175 47.45 -16.28 9.63
N LYS A 176 46.37 -15.62 10.09
CA LYS A 176 45.32 -16.29 10.87
C LYS A 176 44.72 -17.47 10.09
N TYR A 177 44.40 -17.27 8.82
CA TYR A 177 43.79 -18.30 7.96
C TYR A 177 44.74 -19.48 7.67
N ILE A 178 46.03 -19.21 7.45
CA ILE A 178 47.00 -20.27 7.09
C ILE A 178 47.45 -21.06 8.31
N PHE A 179 47.67 -20.41 9.46
CA PHE A 179 48.33 -21.05 10.61
C PHE A 179 47.39 -21.49 11.73
N PHE A 180 46.24 -20.84 11.93
CA PHE A 180 45.38 -21.11 13.10
C PHE A 180 44.17 -22.01 12.80
N GLU A 181 43.83 -22.27 11.54
CA GLU A 181 42.66 -23.09 11.17
C GLU A 181 42.91 -24.59 10.97
N PRO A 182 44.11 -25.11 10.57
CA PRO A 182 44.26 -26.57 10.42
C PRO A 182 44.39 -27.30 11.77
N ALA A 183 44.76 -26.62 12.85
CA ALA A 183 45.02 -27.25 14.16
C ALA A 183 43.74 -27.59 14.96
N GLU A 184 42.63 -26.87 14.75
CA GLU A 184 41.38 -27.13 15.49
C GLU A 184 40.48 -28.18 14.81
N ALA A 185 40.65 -28.41 13.50
CA ALA A 185 39.91 -29.42 12.75
C ALA A 185 40.36 -30.86 13.05
N GLU A 186 41.66 -31.10 13.34
CA GLU A 186 42.16 -32.45 13.64
C GLU A 186 41.88 -32.90 15.09
N SER A 187 41.63 -31.97 16.03
CA SER A 187 41.36 -32.31 17.44
C SER A 187 39.96 -32.89 17.68
N THR A 188 39.02 -32.77 16.72
CA THR A 188 37.61 -33.21 16.90
C THR A 188 37.31 -34.58 16.26
N LEU A 189 38.24 -35.14 15.47
CA LEU A 189 38.07 -36.45 14.82
C LEU A 189 38.57 -37.65 15.66
N SER A 190 39.18 -37.43 16.82
CA SER A 190 39.78 -38.50 17.66
C SER A 190 38.95 -38.88 18.91
N LEU A 191 37.82 -38.23 19.17
CA LEU A 191 37.01 -38.46 20.38
C LEU A 191 35.55 -38.80 20.06
N LYS A 192 35.31 -39.99 19.46
CA LYS A 192 34.14 -40.85 19.77
C LYS A 192 34.15 -42.16 18.98
N ASN A 193 34.63 -43.22 19.63
CA ASN A 193 33.93 -44.50 19.78
C ASN A 193 34.64 -45.30 20.87
N PRO A 194 33.90 -45.82 21.87
CA PRO A 194 33.65 -47.26 21.85
C PRO A 194 32.26 -47.74 22.35
N VAL A 195 31.76 -48.78 21.66
CA VAL A 195 31.27 -50.09 22.17
C VAL A 195 29.83 -50.26 22.73
N SER A 196 29.01 -50.97 21.93
CA SER A 196 28.20 -52.20 22.16
C SER A 196 27.77 -52.59 23.60
N THR A 197 26.61 -53.20 23.93
CA THR A 197 25.92 -54.36 23.32
C THR A 197 24.64 -54.75 24.12
N SER A 198 23.80 -55.62 23.51
CA SER A 198 22.76 -56.56 24.06
C SER A 198 21.29 -56.12 23.92
N GLY A 199 20.33 -56.93 23.41
CA GLY A 199 20.30 -58.35 23.05
C GLY A 199 19.04 -58.72 22.20
N LEU A 200 18.99 -59.98 21.76
CA LEU A 200 18.27 -60.56 20.60
C LEU A 200 16.82 -61.13 20.85
N VAL A 201 15.92 -60.97 19.85
CA VAL A 201 15.06 -61.99 19.12
C VAL A 201 13.90 -62.73 19.87
N PRO A 202 12.84 -63.39 19.27
CA PRO A 202 12.28 -63.53 17.88
C PRO A 202 10.72 -63.36 17.65
N ARG A 203 10.39 -63.36 16.34
CA ARG A 203 9.13 -63.62 15.55
C ARG A 203 8.04 -64.61 16.04
N ARG A 204 6.78 -64.33 15.63
CA ARG A 204 5.71 -65.20 15.01
C ARG A 204 4.45 -64.32 14.74
N SER A 205 3.50 -64.54 13.82
CA SER A 205 3.34 -65.13 12.48
C SER A 205 1.85 -64.97 12.09
N ALA A 206 1.56 -64.90 10.77
CA ALA A 206 0.26 -65.08 10.08
C ALA A 206 -0.73 -63.88 10.10
N GLU A 207 -1.43 -63.51 9.02
CA GLU A 207 -1.48 -63.95 7.62
C GLU A 207 -2.36 -62.96 6.82
N SER A 208 -2.00 -62.76 5.54
CA SER A 208 -2.90 -62.59 4.37
C SER A 208 -3.78 -61.32 4.26
N CYS A 209 -3.94 -60.62 3.13
CA CYS A 209 -3.76 -61.02 1.73
C CYS A 209 -3.44 -59.82 0.81
N CYS A 210 -2.41 -60.02 -0.02
CA CYS A 210 -2.03 -59.50 -1.35
C CYS A 210 -2.88 -58.42 -2.06
N ARG A 211 -2.27 -57.30 -2.54
CA ARG A 211 -1.47 -57.11 -3.78
C ARG A 211 -2.33 -57.18 -5.06
N LYS A 212 -2.20 -56.33 -6.10
CA LYS A 212 -1.00 -55.69 -6.70
C LYS A 212 -1.47 -54.70 -7.81
N GLU A 213 -0.72 -53.61 -8.01
CA GLU A 213 -0.64 -52.80 -9.26
C GLU A 213 0.15 -53.56 -10.37
N PRO A 214 0.72 -52.98 -11.45
CA PRO A 214 0.55 -51.69 -12.18
C PRO A 214 0.56 -51.90 -13.74
N VAL A 215 0.70 -50.83 -14.55
CA VAL A 215 1.72 -50.66 -15.64
C VAL A 215 1.41 -49.41 -16.51
N ALA A 216 2.46 -48.77 -17.03
CA ALA A 216 2.48 -47.49 -17.72
C ALA A 216 2.94 -47.56 -19.20
N GLN A 217 2.49 -46.56 -20.01
CA GLN A 217 3.10 -45.91 -21.21
C GLN A 217 3.14 -46.65 -22.58
N PRO A 218 3.43 -46.00 -23.74
CA PRO A 218 3.01 -44.69 -24.33
C PRO A 218 2.70 -44.72 -25.88
N LEU A 219 2.44 -43.54 -26.51
CA LEU A 219 2.72 -43.08 -27.92
C LEU A 219 1.57 -42.73 -28.93
N THR A 220 1.66 -41.46 -29.39
CA THR A 220 1.55 -40.87 -30.77
C THR A 220 0.23 -40.66 -31.56
N ALA A 221 0.07 -39.37 -31.94
CA ALA A 221 -0.19 -38.78 -33.27
C ALA A 221 -1.62 -38.50 -33.82
N ALA A 222 -1.83 -37.19 -34.07
CA ALA A 222 -2.40 -36.53 -35.26
C ALA A 222 -3.91 -36.53 -35.61
N GLN A 223 -4.40 -35.28 -35.74
CA GLN A 223 -5.40 -34.71 -36.67
C GLN A 223 -6.86 -35.23 -36.67
N ALA A 224 -7.79 -34.32 -36.35
CA ALA A 224 -8.84 -33.87 -37.29
C ALA A 224 -9.66 -32.70 -36.72
N VAL A 225 -9.95 -31.76 -37.61
CA VAL A 225 -10.78 -30.57 -37.49
C VAL A 225 -12.27 -30.94 -37.50
N ALA A 226 -13.09 -30.31 -36.67
CA ALA A 226 -14.51 -30.13 -36.97
C ALA A 226 -15.08 -28.87 -36.29
N GLN A 227 -15.54 -27.95 -37.12
CA GLN A 227 -16.24 -26.71 -36.80
C GLN A 227 -17.57 -26.99 -36.08
N ALA A 228 -17.91 -26.16 -35.11
CA ALA A 228 -19.28 -26.02 -34.62
C ALA A 228 -19.66 -24.53 -34.59
N ASN A 229 -20.45 -24.13 -35.58
CA ASN A 229 -21.20 -22.88 -35.61
C ASN A 229 -22.21 -22.87 -34.45
N ARG A 230 -22.18 -21.82 -33.62
CA ARG A 230 -23.37 -21.33 -32.93
C ARG A 230 -23.37 -19.80 -32.95
N ALA A 231 -24.34 -19.26 -33.67
CA ALA A 231 -24.74 -17.87 -33.60
C ALA A 231 -25.48 -17.63 -32.28
N GLU A 232 -24.99 -16.71 -31.47
CA GLU A 232 -25.75 -16.09 -30.39
C GLU A 232 -26.07 -14.65 -30.81
N THR A 233 -27.35 -14.33 -30.78
CA THR A 233 -27.92 -13.02 -31.06
C THR A 233 -27.99 -12.25 -29.75
N ASP A 234 -27.09 -11.28 -29.58
CA ASP A 234 -27.13 -10.32 -28.47
C ASP A 234 -28.06 -9.15 -28.84
N GLU A 235 -29.25 -9.11 -28.24
CA GLU A 235 -30.12 -7.93 -28.29
C GLU A 235 -29.72 -6.90 -27.22
N VAL A 236 -29.18 -5.79 -27.71
CA VAL A 236 -28.82 -4.59 -26.96
C VAL A 236 -30.03 -3.67 -26.87
N ILE A 237 -30.62 -3.50 -25.67
CA ILE A 237 -31.68 -2.52 -25.46
C ILE A 237 -31.06 -1.14 -25.15
N ARG A 238 -31.17 -0.20 -26.10
CA ARG A 238 -30.94 1.23 -25.90
C ARG A 238 -32.17 1.89 -25.26
N PRO A 239 -32.04 2.86 -24.35
CA PRO A 239 -33.16 3.67 -23.88
C PRO A 239 -33.43 4.84 -24.84
N THR A 240 -34.70 4.99 -25.23
CA THR A 240 -35.21 6.07 -26.07
C THR A 240 -35.49 7.32 -25.23
N ILE A 241 -35.02 8.46 -25.73
CA ILE A 241 -35.28 9.81 -25.22
C ILE A 241 -36.71 10.21 -25.60
N ALA A 242 -37.44 10.81 -24.66
CA ALA A 242 -38.56 11.71 -24.97
C ALA A 242 -38.30 13.04 -24.27
N ALA A 243 -38.21 14.10 -25.09
CA ALA A 243 -38.14 15.48 -24.69
C ALA A 243 -39.51 16.15 -24.89
N ASP A 244 -39.67 17.27 -24.18
CA ASP A 244 -40.69 18.32 -24.23
C ASP A 244 -42.05 18.07 -23.57
N LEU A 245 -42.27 18.81 -22.48
CA LEU A 245 -43.29 19.86 -22.40
C LEU A 245 -42.84 20.97 -21.43
N GLN A 246 -42.99 22.21 -21.87
CA GLN A 246 -42.61 23.48 -21.24
C GLN A 246 -43.63 24.01 -20.20
N GLU A 247 -43.06 24.67 -19.19
CA GLU A 247 -43.42 25.93 -18.50
C GLU A 247 -44.78 26.21 -17.81
N ASN A 248 -44.60 26.82 -16.61
CA ASN A 248 -45.46 27.75 -15.85
C ASN A 248 -46.61 27.09 -15.04
N ASN A 249 -46.85 27.36 -13.75
CA ASN A 249 -46.64 28.57 -12.95
C ASN A 249 -46.72 28.27 -11.44
N PHE A 250 -46.08 29.11 -10.63
CA PHE A 250 -46.18 29.17 -9.16
C PHE A 250 -47.51 29.81 -8.74
N PHE A 251 -48.31 29.15 -7.90
CA PHE A 251 -49.36 29.80 -7.11
C PHE A 251 -49.53 29.11 -5.75
N VAL A 252 -49.47 29.92 -4.69
CA VAL A 252 -49.74 29.55 -3.30
C VAL A 252 -51.23 29.73 -3.04
N GLY A 253 -51.88 28.68 -2.55
CA GLY A 253 -53.25 28.72 -2.03
C GLY A 253 -53.54 27.38 -1.37
N GLY A 254 -53.63 27.38 -0.04
CA GLY A 254 -53.91 26.17 0.73
C GLY A 254 -55.36 25.74 0.64
N GLU A 255 -55.58 24.44 0.85
CA GLU A 255 -56.69 23.86 1.57
C GLU A 255 -56.31 22.40 1.87
N ASP A 256 -56.49 22.02 3.13
CA ASP A 256 -56.17 20.69 3.67
C ASP A 256 -57.05 19.63 3.01
N ASP A 257 -56.44 18.70 2.27
CA ASP A 257 -57.05 17.41 1.93
C ASP A 257 -56.01 16.31 2.15
N GLU A 258 -56.04 15.71 3.34
CA GLU A 258 -55.40 14.42 3.58
C GLU A 258 -56.11 13.33 2.76
N GLU A 259 -55.60 13.04 1.57
CA GLU A 259 -55.93 11.81 0.86
C GLU A 259 -55.32 10.60 1.60
N GLN A 260 -56.12 10.00 2.49
CA GLN A 260 -55.92 8.65 2.98
C GLN A 260 -55.90 7.66 1.81
N LYS A 261 -54.71 7.28 1.35
CA LYS A 261 -54.53 6.06 0.55
C LYS A 261 -54.91 4.85 1.41
N SER A 262 -56.03 4.21 1.09
CA SER A 262 -56.40 2.93 1.70
C SER A 262 -55.35 1.86 1.35
N GLU A 263 -54.60 1.37 2.33
CA GLU A 263 -53.83 0.14 2.19
C GLU A 263 -54.80 -1.02 1.93
N ALA A 264 -54.74 -1.61 0.73
CA ALA A 264 -55.45 -2.85 0.43
C ALA A 264 -54.96 -3.95 1.41
N ALA A 265 -55.90 -4.65 2.03
CA ALA A 265 -55.58 -5.73 2.96
C ALA A 265 -54.63 -6.76 2.29
N PRO A 266 -53.59 -7.24 3.00
CA PRO A 266 -52.65 -8.21 2.44
C PRO A 266 -53.41 -9.46 1.97
N PRO A 267 -53.05 -10.04 0.81
CA PRO A 267 -53.73 -11.22 0.30
C PRO A 267 -53.65 -12.36 1.31
N SER A 268 -54.77 -13.07 1.52
CA SER A 268 -54.83 -14.22 2.41
C SER A 268 -53.96 -15.35 1.85
N LEU A 269 -52.75 -15.51 2.38
CA LEU A 269 -51.81 -16.54 1.96
C LEU A 269 -52.27 -17.93 2.46
N PRO A 270 -52.12 -19.00 1.65
CA PRO A 270 -52.45 -20.36 2.09
C PRO A 270 -51.57 -20.78 3.27
N SER A 271 -52.14 -21.57 4.19
CA SER A 271 -51.42 -22.06 5.38
C SER A 271 -50.33 -23.10 5.08
N ASN A 272 -50.44 -23.81 3.95
CA ASN A 272 -49.48 -24.83 3.51
C ASN A 272 -48.84 -24.42 2.18
N PRO A 273 -47.54 -24.69 1.96
CA PRO A 273 -46.87 -24.38 0.69
C PRO A 273 -47.52 -25.11 -0.48
N ARG A 274 -47.83 -24.39 -1.56
CA ARG A 274 -48.29 -24.96 -2.84
C ARG A 274 -47.20 -25.75 -3.54
N SER A 275 -47.58 -26.51 -4.57
CA SER A 275 -46.61 -27.22 -5.41
C SER A 275 -45.74 -26.25 -6.21
N LEU A 276 -44.57 -26.72 -6.68
CA LEU A 276 -43.66 -25.91 -7.48
C LEU A 276 -44.35 -25.31 -8.71
N ASP A 277 -45.12 -26.12 -9.45
CA ASP A 277 -45.82 -25.69 -10.67
C ASP A 277 -46.85 -24.59 -10.38
N GLN A 278 -47.59 -24.71 -9.26
CA GLN A 278 -48.53 -23.69 -8.82
C GLN A 278 -47.83 -22.39 -8.41
N CYS A 279 -46.66 -22.49 -7.77
CA CYS A 279 -45.85 -21.33 -7.41
C CYS A 279 -45.31 -20.62 -8.66
N VAL A 280 -44.81 -21.36 -9.64
CA VAL A 280 -44.35 -20.82 -10.93
C VAL A 280 -45.50 -20.16 -11.69
N ALA A 281 -46.67 -20.80 -11.74
CA ALA A 281 -47.86 -20.22 -12.36
C ALA A 281 -48.31 -18.93 -11.67
N THR A 282 -48.24 -18.87 -10.34
CA THR A 282 -48.56 -17.66 -9.56
C THR A 282 -47.55 -16.55 -9.81
N LEU A 283 -46.25 -16.87 -9.88
CA LEU A 283 -45.19 -15.89 -10.15
C LEU A 283 -45.31 -15.26 -11.55
N ASN A 284 -45.63 -16.07 -12.56
CA ASN A 284 -45.69 -15.64 -13.96
C ASN A 284 -47.04 -15.03 -14.37
N ASN A 285 -48.05 -15.10 -13.49
CA ASN A 285 -49.36 -14.56 -13.81
C ASN A 285 -49.34 -13.02 -13.67
N PRO A 286 -49.74 -12.25 -14.69
CA PRO A 286 -49.66 -10.79 -14.68
C PRO A 286 -50.62 -10.10 -13.69
N THR A 287 -51.65 -10.82 -13.20
CA THR A 287 -52.59 -10.32 -12.18
C THR A 287 -52.23 -10.75 -10.76
N LEU A 288 -51.42 -11.80 -10.64
CA LEU A 288 -50.83 -12.25 -9.38
C LEU A 288 -49.36 -11.83 -9.38
N GLY A 289 -48.60 -12.26 -8.39
CA GLY A 289 -47.20 -11.88 -8.31
C GLY A 289 -46.54 -12.40 -7.04
N PRO A 290 -45.32 -11.93 -6.74
CA PRO A 290 -44.55 -12.36 -5.57
C PRO A 290 -45.30 -12.12 -4.25
N SER A 291 -46.15 -11.09 -4.17
CA SER A 291 -46.98 -10.77 -2.99
C SER A 291 -47.98 -11.87 -2.62
N PHE A 292 -48.37 -12.72 -3.57
CA PHE A 292 -49.28 -13.84 -3.35
C PHE A 292 -48.56 -15.15 -3.01
N LEU A 293 -47.22 -15.15 -2.94
CA LEU A 293 -46.41 -16.30 -2.53
C LEU A 293 -46.01 -16.13 -1.06
N SER A 294 -45.97 -17.22 -0.30
CA SER A 294 -45.35 -17.25 1.02
C SER A 294 -43.82 -17.29 0.91
N ASP A 295 -43.11 -16.92 1.97
CA ASP A 295 -41.64 -16.96 1.98
C ASP A 295 -41.09 -18.38 1.74
N ALA A 296 -41.78 -19.41 2.24
CA ALA A 296 -41.40 -20.81 2.00
C ALA A 296 -41.51 -21.19 0.51
N GLU A 297 -42.54 -20.69 -0.18
CA GLU A 297 -42.75 -20.91 -1.61
C GLU A 297 -41.71 -20.16 -2.46
N VAL A 298 -41.37 -18.92 -2.08
CA VAL A 298 -40.28 -18.18 -2.75
C VAL A 298 -38.94 -18.88 -2.55
N MET A 299 -38.65 -19.37 -1.34
CA MET A 299 -37.45 -20.18 -1.07
C MET A 299 -37.41 -21.45 -1.93
N LEU A 300 -38.56 -22.13 -2.12
CA LEU A 300 -38.68 -23.28 -3.00
C LEU A 300 -38.34 -22.91 -4.46
N LEU A 301 -38.87 -21.80 -4.96
CA LEU A 301 -38.58 -21.30 -6.32
C LEU A 301 -37.10 -20.95 -6.52
N VAL A 302 -36.44 -20.40 -5.49
CA VAL A 302 -35.00 -20.10 -5.54
C VAL A 302 -34.18 -21.40 -5.54
N ASN A 303 -34.50 -22.35 -4.66
CA ASN A 303 -33.81 -23.63 -4.58
C ASN A 303 -33.95 -24.46 -5.87
N SER A 304 -35.10 -24.36 -6.52
CA SER A 304 -35.40 -24.98 -7.82
C SER A 304 -34.89 -24.16 -9.03
N LYS A 305 -34.15 -23.07 -8.81
CA LYS A 305 -33.55 -22.20 -9.84
C LYS A 305 -34.54 -21.48 -10.77
N HIS A 306 -35.81 -21.36 -10.40
CA HIS A 306 -36.78 -20.52 -11.12
C HIS A 306 -36.60 -19.04 -10.80
N ILE A 307 -36.12 -18.70 -9.60
CA ILE A 307 -35.72 -17.34 -9.22
C ILE A 307 -34.22 -17.34 -8.94
N PRO A 308 -33.39 -16.59 -9.70
CA PRO A 308 -31.99 -16.38 -9.35
C PRO A 308 -31.87 -15.62 -8.03
N ALA A 309 -31.11 -16.17 -7.07
CA ALA A 309 -31.02 -15.61 -5.71
C ALA A 309 -30.56 -14.14 -5.67
N TYR A 310 -29.73 -13.70 -6.62
CA TYR A 310 -29.24 -12.31 -6.72
C TYR A 310 -30.29 -11.32 -7.25
N LYS A 311 -31.42 -11.80 -7.80
CA LYS A 311 -32.53 -10.96 -8.30
C LYS A 311 -33.68 -10.82 -7.32
N LEU A 312 -33.58 -11.38 -6.10
CA LEU A 312 -34.68 -11.40 -5.14
C LEU A 312 -35.25 -10.01 -4.85
N GLU A 313 -34.41 -9.02 -4.59
CA GLU A 313 -34.86 -7.66 -4.27
C GLU A 313 -35.56 -6.97 -5.45
N ALA A 314 -35.21 -7.35 -6.69
CA ALA A 314 -35.85 -6.82 -7.89
C ALA A 314 -37.13 -7.57 -8.26
N MET A 315 -37.26 -8.83 -7.85
CA MET A 315 -38.41 -9.69 -8.19
C MET A 315 -39.49 -9.73 -7.11
N MET A 316 -39.19 -9.31 -5.88
CA MET A 316 -40.19 -9.20 -4.81
C MET A 316 -40.92 -7.86 -4.89
N GLU A 317 -42.13 -7.80 -4.32
CA GLU A 317 -42.93 -6.57 -4.25
C GLU A 317 -42.27 -5.47 -3.43
N ARG A 318 -41.43 -5.85 -2.45
CA ARG A 318 -40.61 -4.94 -1.66
C ARG A 318 -39.17 -5.46 -1.60
N PRO A 319 -38.16 -4.62 -1.89
CA PRO A 319 -36.75 -5.02 -1.78
C PRO A 319 -36.37 -5.61 -0.42
N GLU A 320 -36.91 -5.05 0.68
CA GLU A 320 -36.69 -5.54 2.05
C GLU A 320 -37.11 -7.00 2.22
N ARG A 321 -38.23 -7.42 1.59
CA ARG A 321 -38.65 -8.82 1.62
C ARG A 321 -37.66 -9.73 0.88
N GLY A 322 -37.10 -9.26 -0.24
CA GLY A 322 -36.03 -9.96 -0.94
C GLY A 322 -34.80 -10.19 -0.04
N VAL A 323 -34.40 -9.16 0.72
CA VAL A 323 -33.33 -9.25 1.73
C VAL A 323 -33.71 -10.24 2.85
N ALA A 324 -34.93 -10.17 3.38
CA ALA A 324 -35.43 -11.08 4.42
C ALA A 324 -35.38 -12.55 3.98
N ILE A 325 -35.84 -12.85 2.76
CA ILE A 325 -35.83 -14.20 2.19
C ILE A 325 -34.39 -14.67 1.97
N ARG A 326 -33.50 -13.82 1.44
CA ARG A 326 -32.09 -14.18 1.30
C ARG A 326 -31.46 -14.52 2.65
N ARG A 327 -31.74 -13.74 3.70
CA ARG A 327 -31.28 -14.03 5.07
C ARG A 327 -31.75 -15.39 5.55
N LYS A 328 -33.02 -15.76 5.33
CA LYS A 328 -33.55 -17.10 5.66
C LYS A 328 -32.81 -18.22 4.92
N ILE A 329 -32.57 -18.05 3.61
CA ILE A 329 -31.84 -19.03 2.78
C ILE A 329 -30.40 -19.21 3.27
N ILE A 330 -29.73 -18.12 3.63
CA ILE A 330 -28.33 -18.14 4.09
C ILE A 330 -28.23 -18.70 5.51
N SER A 331 -29.12 -18.31 6.43
CA SER A 331 -29.14 -18.81 7.82
C SER A 331 -29.11 -20.34 7.91
N ALA A 332 -29.80 -21.05 7.01
CA ALA A 332 -29.80 -22.51 6.97
C ALA A 332 -28.44 -23.12 6.55
N LYS A 333 -27.56 -22.34 5.92
CA LYS A 333 -26.23 -22.74 5.45
C LYS A 333 -25.11 -22.28 6.40
N LEU A 334 -25.41 -21.46 7.40
CA LEU A 334 -24.43 -20.96 8.35
C LEU A 334 -24.18 -21.99 9.47
N PRO A 335 -22.98 -22.00 10.07
CA PRO A 335 -22.70 -22.83 11.25
C PRO A 335 -23.63 -22.52 12.43
N SER A 336 -24.08 -21.28 12.55
CA SER A 336 -25.07 -20.85 13.54
C SER A 336 -26.27 -20.20 12.85
N PRO A 337 -27.49 -20.79 12.93
CA PRO A 337 -28.68 -20.24 12.30
C PRO A 337 -29.07 -18.83 12.80
N THR A 338 -28.67 -18.47 14.02
CA THR A 338 -28.98 -17.20 14.68
C THR A 338 -27.93 -16.11 14.42
N ALA A 339 -26.88 -16.39 13.65
CA ALA A 339 -25.76 -15.47 13.43
C ALA A 339 -26.18 -14.09 12.86
N LEU A 340 -27.28 -14.03 12.10
CA LEU A 340 -27.77 -12.80 11.48
C LEU A 340 -28.72 -11.98 12.38
N SER A 341 -29.05 -12.46 13.58
CA SER A 341 -30.06 -11.84 14.47
C SER A 341 -29.78 -10.37 14.79
N PHE A 342 -28.52 -10.01 15.00
CA PHE A 342 -28.10 -8.64 15.31
C PHE A 342 -27.61 -7.84 14.09
N LEU A 343 -27.60 -8.42 12.89
CA LEU A 343 -27.33 -7.68 11.66
C LEU A 343 -28.66 -7.05 11.18
N PRO A 344 -28.84 -5.73 11.33
CA PRO A 344 -30.10 -5.07 10.99
C PRO A 344 -30.35 -5.07 9.48
N TYR A 345 -31.63 -5.04 9.11
CA TYR A 345 -32.04 -5.03 7.71
C TYR A 345 -33.42 -4.42 7.44
N THR A 346 -34.21 -4.13 8.47
CA THR A 346 -35.54 -3.53 8.28
C THR A 346 -35.42 -2.01 8.17
N ASP A 347 -36.44 -1.38 7.59
CA ASP A 347 -36.62 0.08 7.59
C ASP A 347 -35.47 0.85 6.92
N TYR A 348 -34.79 0.19 5.97
CA TYR A 348 -33.72 0.76 5.17
C TYR A 348 -34.14 0.88 3.71
N ASP A 349 -33.89 2.03 3.09
CA ASP A 349 -34.20 2.27 1.68
C ASP A 349 -33.22 1.51 0.76
N TYR A 350 -33.53 0.25 0.48
CA TYR A 350 -32.78 -0.57 -0.46
C TYR A 350 -32.94 -0.16 -1.93
N SER A 351 -33.95 0.65 -2.27
CA SER A 351 -34.18 1.06 -3.67
C SER A 351 -33.00 1.86 -4.23
N SER A 352 -32.34 2.65 -3.38
CA SER A 352 -31.14 3.42 -3.71
C SER A 352 -29.83 2.61 -3.73
N VAL A 353 -29.84 1.38 -3.19
CA VAL A 353 -28.68 0.48 -3.16
C VAL A 353 -28.66 -0.47 -4.36
N MET A 354 -29.83 -0.98 -4.74
CA MET A 354 -29.94 -1.99 -5.79
C MET A 354 -29.45 -1.48 -7.14
N GLY A 355 -28.63 -2.29 -7.82
CA GLY A 355 -28.07 -1.96 -9.14
C GLY A 355 -27.09 -0.79 -9.15
N THR A 356 -26.73 -0.25 -7.98
CA THR A 356 -25.90 0.96 -7.86
C THR A 356 -24.75 0.79 -6.87
N CYS A 357 -25.01 0.27 -5.67
CA CYS A 357 -24.05 0.29 -4.56
C CYS A 357 -23.67 -1.09 -4.01
N CYS A 358 -24.58 -2.07 -4.05
CA CYS A 358 -24.30 -3.40 -3.51
C CYS A 358 -25.20 -4.48 -4.13
N GLU A 359 -24.67 -5.69 -4.22
CA GLU A 359 -25.38 -6.90 -4.64
C GLU A 359 -25.43 -7.89 -3.48
N ASN A 360 -26.35 -8.87 -3.57
CA ASN A 360 -26.47 -9.93 -2.55
C ASN A 360 -26.66 -9.38 -1.12
N VAL A 361 -27.38 -8.26 -0.98
CA VAL A 361 -27.68 -7.58 0.28
C VAL A 361 -28.34 -8.52 1.30
N ILE A 362 -27.82 -8.51 2.53
CA ILE A 362 -28.35 -9.27 3.69
C ILE A 362 -28.68 -8.38 4.89
N GLY A 363 -28.60 -7.06 4.73
CA GLY A 363 -28.71 -6.08 5.80
C GLY A 363 -27.79 -4.90 5.56
N TYR A 364 -27.55 -4.12 6.60
CA TYR A 364 -26.59 -3.02 6.62
C TYR A 364 -25.77 -3.06 7.92
N MET A 365 -24.62 -2.38 7.92
CA MET A 365 -23.72 -2.31 9.08
C MET A 365 -23.75 -0.91 9.68
N PRO A 366 -24.34 -0.71 10.88
CA PRO A 366 -24.27 0.57 11.58
C PRO A 366 -22.83 0.87 11.99
N ILE A 367 -22.31 2.02 11.57
CA ILE A 367 -21.01 2.55 12.03
C ILE A 367 -21.28 3.82 12.84
N PRO A 368 -20.78 3.95 14.09
CA PRO A 368 -20.96 5.16 14.87
C PRO A 368 -20.42 6.40 14.14
N VAL A 369 -21.21 7.47 14.07
CA VAL A 369 -20.80 8.74 13.47
C VAL A 369 -20.64 9.78 14.59
N GLY A 370 -19.41 10.24 14.79
CA GLY A 370 -19.10 11.38 15.66
C GLY A 370 -18.89 12.66 14.85
N VAL A 371 -18.77 13.79 15.56
CA VAL A 371 -18.48 15.10 14.97
C VAL A 371 -17.24 15.71 15.59
N ALA A 372 -16.36 16.27 14.77
CA ALA A 372 -15.21 17.06 15.20
C ALA A 372 -15.34 18.49 14.64
N GLY A 373 -15.23 19.51 15.51
CA GLY A 373 -15.32 20.90 15.08
C GLY A 373 -15.65 21.91 16.20
N PRO A 374 -15.78 23.21 15.85
CA PRO A 374 -15.67 23.73 14.48
C PRO A 374 -14.22 23.71 13.97
N LEU A 375 -14.02 23.21 12.76
CA LEU A 375 -12.77 23.35 12.01
C LEU A 375 -12.77 24.69 11.28
N HIS A 376 -11.92 25.61 11.70
CA HIS A 376 -11.74 26.92 11.04
C HIS A 376 -10.80 26.76 9.83
N LEU A 377 -11.34 26.92 8.62
CA LEU A 377 -10.63 26.69 7.38
C LEU A 377 -11.03 27.74 6.33
N ASP A 378 -10.05 28.44 5.75
CA ASP A 378 -10.24 29.42 4.68
C ASP A 378 -11.35 30.46 5.01
N GLY A 379 -11.38 30.93 6.26
CA GLY A 379 -12.37 31.88 6.75
C GLY A 379 -13.77 31.32 7.01
N ARG A 380 -13.96 29.99 6.91
CA ARG A 380 -15.23 29.29 7.17
C ARG A 380 -15.10 28.31 8.34
N GLN A 381 -16.23 27.84 8.85
CA GLN A 381 -16.29 26.84 9.92
C GLN A 381 -16.99 25.58 9.42
N PHE A 382 -16.42 24.41 9.72
CA PHE A 382 -16.98 23.12 9.35
C PHE A 382 -17.18 22.22 10.58
N GLN A 383 -18.32 21.53 10.62
CA GLN A 383 -18.58 20.44 11.57
C GLN A 383 -18.34 19.12 10.84
N VAL A 384 -17.22 18.46 11.11
CA VAL A 384 -16.75 17.35 10.29
C VAL A 384 -17.33 16.03 10.79
N PRO A 385 -18.17 15.34 9.99
CA PRO A 385 -18.69 14.02 10.35
C PRO A 385 -17.60 12.95 10.18
N MET A 386 -17.48 12.06 11.16
CA MET A 386 -16.48 11.01 11.21
C MET A 386 -17.12 9.68 11.63
N ALA A 387 -17.18 8.72 10.71
CA ALA A 387 -17.71 7.38 10.97
C ALA A 387 -16.57 6.45 11.40
N THR A 388 -16.56 6.00 12.64
CA THR A 388 -15.47 5.18 13.18
C THR A 388 -15.90 4.35 14.38
N THR A 389 -15.21 3.23 14.58
CA THR A 389 -15.29 2.42 15.81
C THR A 389 -14.02 2.54 16.66
N GLU A 390 -13.04 3.34 16.24
CA GLU A 390 -11.82 3.57 16.99
C GLU A 390 -12.05 4.61 18.10
N GLY A 391 -11.95 4.19 19.35
CA GLY A 391 -12.00 5.09 20.51
C GLY A 391 -10.87 6.14 20.46
N CYS A 392 -11.13 7.32 21.03
CA CYS A 392 -10.28 8.53 20.98
C CYS A 392 -10.20 9.26 19.64
N LEU A 393 -10.49 8.64 18.50
CA LEU A 393 -10.22 9.26 17.19
C LEU A 393 -10.91 10.62 17.04
N VAL A 394 -12.24 10.65 17.17
CA VAL A 394 -13.04 11.89 17.05
C VAL A 394 -12.64 12.92 18.10
N ALA A 395 -12.41 12.50 19.34
CA ALA A 395 -12.02 13.40 20.43
C ALA A 395 -10.65 14.03 20.20
N SER A 396 -9.68 13.26 19.69
CA SER A 396 -8.34 13.73 19.32
C SER A 396 -8.43 14.73 18.17
N THR A 397 -9.16 14.41 17.10
CA THR A 397 -9.38 15.32 15.97
C THR A 397 -10.05 16.63 16.41
N ASN A 398 -11.03 16.54 17.31
CA ASN A 398 -11.72 17.70 17.87
C ASN A 398 -10.77 18.61 18.68
N ARG A 399 -9.86 18.02 19.46
CA ARG A 399 -8.79 18.76 20.15
C ARG A 399 -7.85 19.46 19.17
N GLY A 400 -7.52 18.82 18.06
CA GLY A 400 -6.78 19.44 16.96
C GLY A 400 -7.50 20.64 16.36
N CYS A 401 -8.80 20.50 16.07
CA CYS A 401 -9.65 21.59 15.57
C CYS A 401 -9.66 22.77 16.54
N ARG A 402 -9.73 22.50 17.85
CA ARG A 402 -9.66 23.52 18.89
C ARG A 402 -8.33 24.29 18.86
N ALA A 403 -7.21 23.61 18.70
CA ALA A 403 -5.90 24.26 18.62
C ALA A 403 -5.79 25.15 17.37
N ILE A 404 -6.24 24.66 16.21
CA ILE A 404 -6.29 25.43 14.95
C ILE A 404 -7.16 26.67 15.09
N ALA A 405 -8.37 26.53 15.66
CA ALA A 405 -9.29 27.65 15.84
C ALA A 405 -8.70 28.75 16.72
N LEU A 406 -8.00 28.38 17.81
CA LEU A 406 -7.31 29.32 18.69
C LEU A 406 -6.04 29.94 18.06
N GLY A 407 -5.49 29.33 17.01
CA GLY A 407 -4.39 29.86 16.21
C GLY A 407 -4.82 30.79 15.08
N GLY A 408 -6.11 31.11 14.96
CA GLY A 408 -6.65 31.95 13.89
C GLY A 408 -7.20 31.19 12.68
N GLY A 409 -7.17 29.86 12.71
CA GLY A 409 -7.65 29.00 11.62
C GLY A 409 -6.54 28.47 10.72
N ALA A 410 -6.92 27.57 9.81
CA ALA A 410 -6.05 27.01 8.80
C ALA A 410 -6.37 27.59 7.41
N ASN A 411 -5.38 27.57 6.52
CA ASN A 411 -5.53 27.93 5.11
C ASN A 411 -5.21 26.73 4.23
N SER A 412 -5.95 26.55 3.13
CA SER A 412 -5.72 25.42 2.24
C SER A 412 -5.84 25.78 0.76
N ARG A 413 -5.13 25.05 -0.10
CA ARG A 413 -5.18 25.22 -1.55
C ARG A 413 -5.24 23.88 -2.26
N ILE A 414 -6.03 23.83 -3.33
CA ILE A 414 -6.00 22.73 -4.31
C ILE A 414 -4.94 23.06 -5.36
N LEU A 415 -3.95 22.19 -5.49
CA LEU A 415 -2.81 22.33 -6.40
C LEU A 415 -3.08 21.66 -7.75
N ALA A 416 -3.83 20.56 -7.75
CA ALA A 416 -4.22 19.83 -8.94
C ALA A 416 -5.56 19.11 -8.76
N ASP A 417 -6.25 18.85 -9.86
CA ASP A 417 -7.56 18.18 -9.91
C ASP A 417 -7.66 17.35 -11.19
N SER A 418 -7.27 16.08 -11.10
CA SER A 418 -7.28 15.15 -12.23
C SER A 418 -7.41 13.70 -11.74
N MET A 419 -8.53 13.03 -12.03
CA MET A 419 -8.60 11.58 -11.89
C MET A 419 -7.84 10.91 -13.03
N THR A 420 -7.41 9.66 -12.80
CA THR A 420 -6.57 8.94 -13.77
C THR A 420 -7.04 7.53 -14.08
N ARG A 421 -6.74 7.10 -15.31
CA ARG A 421 -6.83 5.70 -15.77
C ARG A 421 -5.57 5.36 -16.56
N GLY A 422 -4.98 4.22 -16.26
CA GLY A 422 -3.72 3.77 -16.86
C GLY A 422 -3.87 2.40 -17.52
N PRO A 423 -4.41 2.29 -18.75
CA PRO A 423 -4.40 1.08 -19.55
C PRO A 423 -3.00 0.59 -19.88
N VAL A 424 -2.93 -0.69 -20.25
CA VAL A 424 -1.77 -1.31 -20.88
C VAL A 424 -2.17 -1.83 -22.25
N VAL A 425 -1.41 -1.40 -23.25
CA VAL A 425 -1.53 -1.82 -24.64
C VAL A 425 -0.23 -2.46 -25.09
N ARG A 426 -0.27 -3.22 -26.18
CA ARG A 426 0.86 -4.00 -26.66
C ARG A 426 0.95 -3.92 -28.18
N LEU A 427 2.18 -3.79 -28.66
CA LEU A 427 2.50 -3.77 -30.07
C LEU A 427 3.36 -4.98 -30.46
N PRO A 428 3.57 -5.26 -31.76
CA PRO A 428 4.42 -6.37 -32.19
C PRO A 428 5.88 -6.23 -31.74
N SER A 429 6.43 -5.00 -31.77
CA SER A 429 7.81 -4.71 -31.36
C SER A 429 7.93 -3.50 -30.43
N ALA A 430 9.07 -3.40 -29.73
CA ALA A 430 9.39 -2.26 -28.88
C ALA A 430 9.59 -0.96 -29.71
N CYS A 431 10.11 -1.08 -30.94
CA CYS A 431 10.27 0.06 -31.85
C CYS A 431 8.91 0.69 -32.19
N GLN A 432 7.93 -0.14 -32.54
CA GLN A 432 6.58 0.35 -32.84
C GLN A 432 5.88 0.92 -31.58
N ALA A 433 6.11 0.32 -30.40
CA ALA A 433 5.63 0.91 -29.14
C ALA A 433 6.22 2.31 -28.90
N ALA A 434 7.50 2.52 -29.27
CA ALA A 434 8.14 3.83 -29.20
C ALA A 434 7.58 4.82 -30.23
N GLU A 435 7.24 4.37 -31.44
CA GLU A 435 6.54 5.19 -32.44
C GLU A 435 5.18 5.68 -31.93
N VAL A 436 4.38 4.79 -31.32
CA VAL A 436 3.08 5.18 -30.72
C VAL A 436 3.28 6.16 -29.56
N LYS A 437 4.29 5.95 -28.71
CA LYS A 437 4.64 6.90 -27.65
C LYS A 437 4.93 8.29 -28.21
N ALA A 438 5.81 8.37 -29.20
CA ALA A 438 6.20 9.63 -29.83
C ALA A 438 4.99 10.33 -30.48
N TRP A 439 4.10 9.55 -31.12
CA TRP A 439 2.86 10.09 -31.67
C TRP A 439 1.93 10.64 -30.59
N LEU A 440 1.71 9.92 -29.49
CA LEU A 440 0.89 10.37 -28.36
C LEU A 440 1.42 11.64 -27.68
N GLU A 441 2.74 11.86 -27.73
CA GLU A 441 3.41 13.06 -27.20
C GLU A 441 3.46 14.23 -28.20
N SER A 442 3.14 13.97 -29.48
CA SER A 442 2.97 15.03 -30.48
C SER A 442 1.67 15.81 -30.24
N THR A 443 1.63 17.07 -30.66
CA THR A 443 0.43 17.92 -30.55
C THR A 443 -0.77 17.30 -31.27
N ASP A 444 -0.55 16.78 -32.48
CA ASP A 444 -1.61 16.19 -33.29
C ASP A 444 -2.16 14.90 -32.68
N GLY A 445 -1.27 14.02 -32.19
CA GLY A 445 -1.67 12.77 -31.56
C GLY A 445 -2.39 13.00 -30.23
N PHE A 446 -1.88 13.89 -29.38
CA PHE A 446 -2.57 14.27 -28.14
C PHE A 446 -3.95 14.84 -28.43
N GLN A 447 -4.07 15.77 -29.41
CA GLN A 447 -5.35 16.39 -29.74
C GLN A 447 -6.37 15.38 -30.26
N ALA A 448 -5.97 14.48 -31.17
CA ALA A 448 -6.84 13.44 -31.69
C ALA A 448 -7.40 12.52 -30.59
N ILE A 449 -6.56 12.17 -29.61
CA ILE A 449 -6.95 11.36 -28.45
C ILE A 449 -7.83 12.15 -27.48
N LYS A 450 -7.50 13.42 -27.25
CA LYS A 450 -8.29 14.34 -26.43
C LYS A 450 -9.70 14.50 -26.97
N ASP A 451 -9.87 14.71 -28.26
CA ASP A 451 -11.19 14.87 -28.90
C ASP A 451 -12.04 13.61 -28.71
N ALA A 452 -11.45 12.42 -28.95
CA ALA A 452 -12.13 11.16 -28.72
C ALA A 452 -12.52 10.95 -27.25
N PHE A 453 -11.65 11.31 -26.31
CA PHE A 453 -11.88 11.20 -24.88
C PHE A 453 -12.99 12.14 -24.38
N ASP A 454 -12.89 13.42 -24.72
CA ASP A 454 -13.75 14.49 -24.20
C ASP A 454 -15.19 14.37 -24.74
N ASN A 455 -15.38 13.77 -25.92
CA ASN A 455 -16.71 13.51 -26.51
C ASN A 455 -17.56 12.50 -25.71
N THR A 456 -16.97 11.79 -24.74
CA THR A 456 -17.71 10.79 -23.95
C THR A 456 -18.52 11.38 -22.80
N SER A 457 -18.23 12.62 -22.38
CA SER A 457 -18.85 13.29 -21.24
C SER A 457 -18.67 14.81 -21.27
N ARG A 458 -19.69 15.54 -20.80
CA ARG A 458 -19.63 17.00 -20.64
C ARG A 458 -18.59 17.48 -19.60
N PHE A 459 -18.17 16.62 -18.68
CA PHE A 459 -17.21 16.96 -17.62
C PHE A 459 -15.81 16.39 -17.84
N ALA A 460 -15.68 15.34 -18.65
CA ALA A 460 -14.41 14.73 -18.99
C ALA A 460 -13.59 15.70 -19.81
N ARG A 461 -12.48 16.20 -19.26
CA ARG A 461 -11.56 17.09 -19.96
C ARG A 461 -10.14 16.58 -19.79
N LEU A 462 -9.64 15.86 -20.78
CA LEU A 462 -8.29 15.32 -20.81
C LEU A 462 -7.27 16.46 -20.74
N GLN A 463 -6.36 16.39 -19.78
CA GLN A 463 -5.38 17.43 -19.47
C GLN A 463 -3.97 17.03 -19.90
N LYS A 464 -3.57 15.80 -19.58
CA LYS A 464 -2.25 15.26 -19.95
C LYS A 464 -2.30 13.75 -20.15
N LEU A 465 -1.36 13.26 -20.96
CA LEU A 465 -1.01 11.85 -21.03
C LEU A 465 0.39 11.69 -20.42
N LEU A 466 0.57 10.67 -19.60
CA LEU A 466 1.89 10.22 -19.17
C LEU A 466 2.10 8.79 -19.66
N VAL A 467 3.11 8.58 -20.49
CA VAL A 467 3.26 7.31 -21.22
C VAL A 467 4.56 6.61 -20.81
N GLY A 468 4.42 5.44 -20.19
CA GLY A 468 5.53 4.56 -19.82
C GLY A 468 5.67 3.39 -20.80
N LEU A 469 6.90 3.04 -21.17
CA LEU A 469 7.19 1.93 -22.09
C LEU A 469 7.97 0.83 -21.37
N ALA A 470 7.59 -0.42 -21.59
CA ALA A 470 8.30 -1.59 -21.08
C ALA A 470 8.37 -2.67 -22.17
N GLY A 471 9.49 -2.72 -22.90
CA GLY A 471 9.60 -3.52 -24.11
C GLY A 471 8.55 -3.11 -25.15
N ARG A 472 7.72 -4.05 -25.59
CA ARG A 472 6.63 -3.79 -26.54
C ARG A 472 5.29 -3.41 -25.90
N ASN A 473 5.25 -3.26 -24.58
CA ASN A 473 4.06 -2.81 -23.86
C ASN A 473 4.15 -1.30 -23.62
N LEU A 474 3.00 -0.64 -23.73
CA LEU A 474 2.84 0.78 -23.49
C LEU A 474 1.77 1.00 -22.41
N TYR A 475 2.11 1.75 -21.38
CA TYR A 475 1.23 2.13 -20.28
C TYR A 475 0.89 3.61 -20.44
N ILE A 476 -0.37 3.91 -20.71
CA ILE A 476 -0.81 5.27 -21.05
C ILE A 476 -1.66 5.79 -19.91
N ARG A 477 -1.17 6.74 -19.12
CA ARG A 477 -1.90 7.33 -18.00
C ARG A 477 -2.66 8.57 -18.47
N PHE A 478 -3.97 8.44 -18.57
CA PHE A 478 -4.89 9.53 -18.89
C PHE A 478 -5.19 10.34 -17.63
N HIS A 479 -4.98 11.66 -17.67
CA HIS A 479 -5.34 12.59 -16.60
C HIS A 479 -6.47 13.50 -17.04
N SER A 480 -7.57 13.57 -16.29
CA SER A 480 -8.72 14.37 -16.70
C SER A 480 -9.55 14.85 -15.53
N LYS A 481 -10.19 16.01 -15.71
CA LYS A 481 -11.19 16.54 -14.79
C LYS A 481 -12.48 15.73 -14.86
N THR A 482 -13.22 15.71 -13.76
CA THR A 482 -14.42 14.87 -13.60
C THR A 482 -15.63 15.60 -13.02
N GLY A 483 -15.56 16.94 -12.96
CA GLY A 483 -16.53 17.74 -12.22
C GLY A 483 -16.52 17.38 -10.74
N ASP A 484 -17.70 17.23 -10.15
CA ASP A 484 -17.86 16.86 -8.74
C ASP A 484 -17.88 15.35 -8.47
N ALA A 485 -17.86 14.52 -9.51
CA ALA A 485 -17.72 13.09 -9.35
C ALA A 485 -16.26 12.73 -9.06
N MET A 486 -16.04 11.67 -8.29
CA MET A 486 -14.71 11.06 -8.17
C MET A 486 -14.22 10.58 -9.55
N GLY A 487 -15.16 10.08 -10.37
CA GLY A 487 -15.02 10.07 -11.83
C GLY A 487 -14.41 8.82 -12.44
N MET A 488 -14.17 7.75 -11.68
CA MET A 488 -13.56 6.53 -12.20
C MET A 488 -14.30 5.88 -13.38
N ASN A 489 -15.64 5.83 -13.34
CA ASN A 489 -16.44 5.32 -14.46
C ASN A 489 -16.37 6.26 -15.68
N MET A 490 -16.37 7.57 -15.43
CA MET A 490 -16.27 8.59 -16.48
C MET A 490 -14.92 8.51 -17.21
N ILE A 491 -13.82 8.40 -16.46
CA ILE A 491 -12.49 8.28 -17.04
C ILE A 491 -12.32 6.95 -17.76
N SER A 492 -12.81 5.84 -17.21
CA SER A 492 -12.76 4.53 -17.92
C SER A 492 -13.44 4.60 -19.28
N LYS A 493 -14.65 5.17 -19.35
CA LYS A 493 -15.39 5.34 -20.61
C LYS A 493 -14.63 6.22 -21.61
N GLY A 494 -14.09 7.35 -21.14
CA GLY A 494 -13.25 8.23 -21.95
C GLY A 494 -12.01 7.50 -22.51
N THR A 495 -11.35 6.71 -21.66
CA THR A 495 -10.18 5.92 -22.02
C THR A 495 -10.51 4.86 -23.07
N GLU A 496 -11.62 4.13 -22.94
CA GLU A 496 -12.03 3.14 -23.95
C GLU A 496 -12.23 3.77 -25.33
N GLN A 497 -12.90 4.93 -25.39
CA GLN A 497 -13.11 5.64 -26.65
C GLN A 497 -11.79 6.17 -27.24
N ALA A 498 -10.91 6.71 -26.40
CA ALA A 498 -9.58 7.14 -26.81
C ALA A 498 -8.73 5.97 -27.33
N LEU A 499 -8.79 4.81 -26.68
CA LEU A 499 -8.07 3.62 -27.12
C LEU A 499 -8.64 3.07 -28.43
N SER A 500 -9.96 3.10 -28.62
CA SER A 500 -10.58 2.75 -29.91
C SER A 500 -10.08 3.67 -31.03
N LYS A 501 -9.98 4.98 -30.77
CA LYS A 501 -9.39 5.94 -31.72
C LYS A 501 -7.91 5.64 -31.99
N LEU A 502 -7.15 5.31 -30.96
CA LEU A 502 -5.73 4.95 -31.10
C LEU A 502 -5.54 3.67 -31.94
N GLN A 503 -6.41 2.66 -31.77
CA GLN A 503 -6.41 1.44 -32.57
C GLN A 503 -6.73 1.67 -34.05
N GLN A 504 -7.52 2.71 -34.39
CA GLN A 504 -7.73 3.09 -35.79
C GLN A 504 -6.46 3.64 -36.45
N HIS A 505 -5.62 4.36 -35.69
CA HIS A 505 -4.33 4.87 -36.18
C HIS A 505 -3.24 3.80 -36.20
N PHE A 506 -3.27 2.89 -35.22
CA PHE A 506 -2.32 1.79 -35.08
C PHE A 506 -3.05 0.45 -35.00
N PRO A 507 -3.43 -0.17 -36.14
CA PRO A 507 -4.25 -1.40 -36.15
C PRO A 507 -3.60 -2.61 -35.48
N GLU A 508 -2.27 -2.62 -35.38
CA GLU A 508 -1.51 -3.68 -34.70
C GLU A 508 -1.51 -3.53 -33.16
N LEU A 509 -2.09 -2.45 -32.63
CA LEU A 509 -2.18 -2.20 -31.20
C LEU A 509 -3.24 -3.08 -30.56
N GLN A 510 -2.78 -3.96 -29.67
CA GLN A 510 -3.63 -4.82 -28.86
C GLN A 510 -3.88 -4.17 -27.49
N LEU A 511 -5.14 -3.88 -27.17
CA LEU A 511 -5.54 -3.56 -25.81
C LEU A 511 -5.50 -4.83 -24.96
N LEU A 512 -4.65 -4.86 -23.93
CA LEU A 512 -4.59 -5.99 -22.99
C LEU A 512 -5.54 -5.77 -21.81
N ALA A 513 -5.54 -4.56 -21.25
CA ALA A 513 -6.43 -4.19 -20.17
C ALA A 513 -6.63 -2.67 -20.12
N VAL A 514 -7.86 -2.23 -19.87
CA VAL A 514 -8.19 -0.81 -19.63
C VAL A 514 -7.53 -0.26 -18.36
N SER A 515 -7.15 -1.14 -17.44
CA SER A 515 -6.39 -0.83 -16.23
C SER A 515 -5.18 -1.75 -16.09
N GLY A 516 -4.03 -1.28 -16.58
CA GLY A 516 -2.72 -1.93 -16.44
C GLY A 516 -1.97 -1.57 -15.16
N ASN A 517 -2.68 -1.24 -14.08
CA ASN A 517 -2.13 -0.79 -12.79
C ASN A 517 -1.27 0.50 -12.84
N TYR A 518 -1.27 1.23 -13.95
CA TYR A 518 -0.57 2.51 -14.10
C TYR A 518 -1.46 3.74 -13.79
N CYS A 519 -2.63 3.51 -13.18
CA CYS A 519 -3.55 4.60 -12.78
C CYS A 519 -2.95 5.45 -11.63
N THR A 520 -2.61 4.92 -10.45
CA THR A 520 -2.84 3.56 -9.91
C THR A 520 -3.99 3.57 -8.89
N ASP A 521 -4.96 2.69 -9.05
CA ASP A 521 -6.18 2.72 -8.22
C ASP A 521 -6.13 1.70 -7.09
N LYS A 522 -6.36 2.12 -5.84
CA LYS A 522 -6.48 1.24 -4.65
C LYS A 522 -5.24 0.38 -4.34
N LYS A 523 -4.06 0.79 -4.83
CA LYS A 523 -2.77 0.17 -4.51
C LYS A 523 -1.75 1.27 -4.18
N PRO A 524 -0.82 1.03 -3.26
CA PRO A 524 0.27 1.98 -3.01
C PRO A 524 1.14 2.08 -4.27
N ALA A 525 1.38 3.31 -4.74
CA ALA A 525 2.16 3.54 -5.94
C ALA A 525 2.84 4.91 -5.90
N ALA A 526 4.16 4.92 -6.12
CA ALA A 526 4.96 6.13 -6.15
C ALA A 526 4.46 7.14 -7.20
N ILE A 527 3.88 6.67 -8.30
CA ILE A 527 3.33 7.55 -9.34
C ILE A 527 2.18 8.43 -8.82
N ASN A 528 1.35 7.94 -7.90
CA ASN A 528 0.30 8.76 -7.30
C ASN A 528 0.89 9.81 -6.35
N TRP A 529 1.97 9.45 -5.65
CA TRP A 529 2.70 10.35 -4.77
C TRP A 529 3.37 11.50 -5.54
N ILE A 530 4.05 11.17 -6.63
CA ILE A 530 4.87 12.11 -7.41
C ILE A 530 4.01 12.95 -8.36
N GLU A 531 3.12 12.31 -9.13
CA GLU A 531 2.37 12.98 -10.20
C GLU A 531 0.96 13.42 -9.79
N GLY A 532 0.55 13.07 -8.57
CA GLY A 532 -0.80 13.25 -8.07
C GLY A 532 -1.83 12.30 -8.68
N ARG A 533 -3.01 12.25 -8.05
CA ARG A 533 -4.22 11.55 -8.54
C ARG A 533 -5.48 12.01 -7.79
N GLY A 534 -6.53 12.40 -8.50
CA GLY A 534 -7.67 13.05 -7.88
C GLY A 534 -7.33 14.50 -7.53
N LYS A 535 -7.51 14.89 -6.27
CA LYS A 535 -7.18 16.22 -5.77
C LYS A 535 -5.83 16.22 -5.07
N SER A 536 -4.94 17.11 -5.49
CA SER A 536 -3.73 17.43 -4.71
C SER A 536 -4.03 18.65 -3.85
N ALA A 537 -3.90 18.52 -2.53
CA ALA A 537 -4.21 19.58 -1.58
C ALA A 537 -3.03 19.84 -0.64
N VAL A 538 -2.89 21.09 -0.21
CA VAL A 538 -2.01 21.50 0.88
C VAL A 538 -2.83 22.31 1.89
N CYS A 539 -2.56 22.09 3.18
CA CYS A 539 -3.14 22.85 4.27
C CYS A 539 -2.05 23.27 5.26
N GLU A 540 -2.15 24.47 5.81
CA GLU A 540 -1.21 25.01 6.79
C GLU A 540 -1.94 25.72 7.95
N ALA A 541 -1.30 25.76 9.10
CA ALA A 541 -1.72 26.56 10.26
C ALA A 541 -0.50 26.99 11.10
N THR A 542 -0.64 28.09 11.84
CA THR A 542 0.32 28.49 12.88
C THR A 542 -0.37 28.44 14.24
N ILE A 543 0.17 27.66 15.17
CA ILE A 543 -0.40 27.44 16.50
C ILE A 543 0.43 28.20 17.53
N PRO A 544 -0.16 29.18 18.24
CA PRO A 544 0.57 29.96 19.22
C PRO A 544 1.16 29.11 20.35
N ALA A 545 2.34 29.47 20.86
CA ALA A 545 3.04 28.75 21.93
C ALA A 545 2.14 28.46 23.16
N LYS A 546 1.30 29.45 23.53
CA LYS A 546 0.30 29.30 24.60
C LYS A 546 -0.67 28.16 24.32
N VAL A 547 -1.18 28.06 23.09
CA VAL A 547 -2.13 27.01 22.67
C VAL A 547 -1.44 25.65 22.64
N VAL A 548 -0.19 25.57 22.18
CA VAL A 548 0.61 24.34 22.23
C VAL A 548 0.73 23.83 23.68
N ARG A 549 1.05 24.72 24.63
CA ARG A 549 1.14 24.35 26.06
C ARG A 549 -0.21 24.00 26.67
N GLU A 550 -1.22 24.83 26.49
CA GLU A 550 -2.50 24.71 27.19
C GLU A 550 -3.44 23.68 26.56
N VAL A 551 -3.47 23.54 25.24
CA VAL A 551 -4.37 22.61 24.54
C VAL A 551 -3.64 21.33 24.19
N LEU A 552 -2.46 21.44 23.57
CA LEU A 552 -1.69 20.28 23.10
C LEU A 552 -0.83 19.64 24.20
N LYS A 553 -0.69 20.31 25.35
CA LYS A 553 0.00 19.78 26.55
C LYS A 553 1.44 19.35 26.24
N THR A 554 2.12 20.12 25.39
CA THR A 554 3.51 19.87 24.97
C THR A 554 4.18 21.21 24.61
N THR A 555 5.33 21.16 23.96
CA THR A 555 6.11 22.30 23.46
C THR A 555 6.33 22.19 21.96
N THR A 556 6.50 23.33 21.28
CA THR A 556 6.81 23.39 19.83
C THR A 556 8.07 22.60 19.49
N GLU A 557 9.14 22.76 20.29
CA GLU A 557 10.39 22.02 20.10
C GLU A 557 10.18 20.50 20.08
N ALA A 558 9.52 19.96 21.12
CA ALA A 558 9.21 18.53 21.17
C ALA A 558 8.34 18.06 20.00
N LEU A 559 7.39 18.87 19.53
CA LEU A 559 6.56 18.53 18.36
C LEU A 559 7.39 18.45 17.08
N VAL A 560 8.27 19.43 16.85
CA VAL A 560 9.18 19.47 15.71
C VAL A 560 10.13 18.27 15.75
N ASP A 561 10.73 17.99 16.89
CA ASP A 561 11.67 16.88 17.08
C ASP A 561 11.00 15.53 16.83
N VAL A 562 9.80 15.30 17.39
CA VAL A 562 9.04 14.07 17.11
C VAL A 562 8.63 14.00 15.64
N ASN A 563 8.23 15.11 15.00
CA ASN A 563 7.88 15.09 13.58
C ASN A 563 9.06 14.70 12.68
N ILE A 564 10.24 15.27 12.93
CA ILE A 564 11.46 14.93 12.19
C ILE A 564 11.79 13.45 12.39
N ASN A 565 11.90 12.99 13.63
CA ASN A 565 12.39 11.65 13.92
C ASN A 565 11.37 10.54 13.60
N LYS A 566 10.07 10.83 13.70
CA LYS A 566 8.99 9.87 13.39
C LYS A 566 8.54 9.96 11.93
N ASN A 567 7.95 11.09 11.55
CA ASN A 567 7.22 11.21 10.30
C ASN A 567 8.17 11.27 9.10
N LEU A 568 9.37 11.83 9.28
CA LEU A 568 10.41 11.87 8.23
C LEU A 568 11.38 10.71 8.35
N VAL A 569 12.25 10.73 9.36
CA VAL A 569 13.34 9.74 9.52
C VAL A 569 12.77 8.33 9.73
N GLY A 570 11.84 8.14 10.67
CA GLY A 570 11.23 6.84 10.92
C GLY A 570 10.55 6.25 9.67
N SER A 571 9.79 7.06 8.94
CA SER A 571 9.17 6.64 7.67
C SER A 571 10.19 6.32 6.58
N ALA A 572 11.29 7.07 6.51
CA ALA A 572 12.39 6.79 5.59
C ALA A 572 13.08 5.45 5.93
N MET A 573 13.36 5.20 7.22
CA MET A 573 13.92 3.92 7.68
C MET A 573 12.98 2.74 7.40
N ALA A 574 11.66 2.97 7.40
CA ALA A 574 10.66 1.96 7.06
C ALA A 574 10.47 1.75 5.54
N GLY A 575 11.17 2.50 4.68
CA GLY A 575 10.98 2.42 3.23
C GLY A 575 9.61 2.92 2.75
N SER A 576 8.99 3.82 3.50
CA SER A 576 7.66 4.37 3.19
C SER A 576 7.69 5.26 1.95
N ILE A 577 6.68 5.14 1.09
CA ILE A 577 6.42 6.05 -0.03
C ILE A 577 5.05 6.69 0.17
N GLY A 578 5.03 8.00 0.41
CA GLY A 578 3.82 8.78 0.64
C GLY A 578 3.23 8.70 2.06
N GLY A 579 3.77 7.83 2.93
CA GLY A 579 3.37 7.70 4.33
C GLY A 579 4.26 8.48 5.29
N PHE A 580 4.52 9.78 5.02
CA PHE A 580 5.36 10.64 5.87
C PHE A 580 4.51 11.44 6.88
N ASN A 581 3.66 10.74 7.62
CA ASN A 581 2.64 11.30 8.51
C ASN A 581 2.39 10.38 9.71
N ALA A 582 1.58 10.82 10.66
CA ALA A 582 1.25 10.04 11.84
C ALA A 582 0.08 9.08 11.63
N HIS A 583 -1.07 9.58 11.17
CA HIS A 583 -2.30 8.79 11.03
C HIS A 583 -3.30 9.35 10.00
N SER A 584 -2.84 9.96 8.91
CA SER A 584 -3.73 10.54 7.87
C SER A 584 -4.83 9.56 7.42
N ALA A 585 -4.52 8.27 7.32
CA ALA A 585 -5.44 7.20 6.94
C ALA A 585 -6.65 7.07 7.87
N ASN A 586 -6.48 7.30 9.18
CA ASN A 586 -7.60 7.25 10.15
C ASN A 586 -8.63 8.33 9.84
N LEU A 587 -8.17 9.57 9.59
CA LEU A 587 -9.06 10.70 9.30
C LEU A 587 -9.73 10.54 7.94
N VAL A 588 -8.96 10.15 6.93
CA VAL A 588 -9.47 9.89 5.57
C VAL A 588 -10.54 8.81 5.62
N ALA A 589 -10.27 7.65 6.21
CA ALA A 589 -11.24 6.57 6.28
C ALA A 589 -12.53 6.98 7.02
N ALA A 590 -12.41 7.68 8.15
CA ALA A 590 -13.57 8.10 8.94
C ALA A 590 -14.48 9.07 8.19
N ILE A 591 -13.90 10.06 7.48
CA ILE A 591 -14.67 11.00 6.65
C ILE A 591 -15.24 10.27 5.42
N TYR A 592 -14.47 9.36 4.82
CA TYR A 592 -14.86 8.65 3.61
C TYR A 592 -16.09 7.78 3.82
N ILE A 593 -16.11 7.01 4.92
CA ILE A 593 -17.26 6.19 5.30
C ILE A 593 -18.48 7.07 5.61
N ALA A 594 -18.29 8.16 6.37
CA ALA A 594 -19.38 9.08 6.71
C ALA A 594 -20.00 9.74 5.47
N CYS A 595 -19.17 10.14 4.51
CA CYS A 595 -19.56 10.92 3.35
C CYS A 595 -19.82 10.09 2.08
N GLY A 596 -19.90 8.76 2.18
CA GLY A 596 -20.23 7.88 1.05
C GLY A 596 -19.18 7.83 -0.05
N GLN A 597 -17.92 8.04 0.30
CA GLN A 597 -16.77 7.85 -0.58
C GLN A 597 -16.42 6.35 -0.68
N ASP A 598 -15.41 6.01 -1.50
CA ASP A 598 -14.90 4.64 -1.61
C ASP A 598 -13.77 4.41 -0.57
N PRO A 599 -14.01 3.66 0.53
CA PRO A 599 -13.00 3.51 1.58
C PRO A 599 -11.75 2.77 1.12
N ALA A 600 -11.81 1.97 0.04
CA ALA A 600 -10.63 1.29 -0.50
C ALA A 600 -9.65 2.27 -1.15
N GLN A 601 -10.11 3.47 -1.53
CA GLN A 601 -9.25 4.54 -2.03
C GLN A 601 -8.48 5.25 -0.92
N SER A 602 -8.73 4.94 0.36
CA SER A 602 -7.91 5.41 1.47
C SER A 602 -6.43 5.05 1.27
N VAL A 603 -6.12 3.93 0.60
CA VAL A 603 -4.75 3.50 0.24
C VAL A 603 -3.95 4.60 -0.46
N GLY A 604 -4.55 5.29 -1.43
CA GLY A 604 -3.90 6.39 -2.16
C GLY A 604 -4.23 7.76 -1.55
N SER A 605 -5.44 7.92 -1.04
CA SER A 605 -5.93 9.19 -0.50
C SER A 605 -5.31 9.55 0.84
N SER A 606 -4.73 8.59 1.56
CA SER A 606 -3.98 8.84 2.80
C SER A 606 -2.53 9.28 2.56
N ASN A 607 -2.04 9.32 1.32
CA ASN A 607 -0.72 9.86 1.04
C ASN A 607 -0.62 11.28 1.58
N CYS A 608 0.31 11.48 2.52
CA CYS A 608 0.48 12.73 3.24
C CYS A 608 1.92 12.87 3.72
N ILE A 609 2.48 14.06 3.55
CA ILE A 609 3.67 14.52 4.28
C ILE A 609 3.26 15.60 5.26
N THR A 610 3.62 15.40 6.53
CA THR A 610 3.39 16.35 7.61
C THR A 610 4.71 17.02 7.97
N LEU A 611 4.76 18.35 7.89
CA LEU A 611 5.93 19.15 8.25
C LEU A 611 5.59 20.07 9.42
N MET A 612 6.55 20.23 10.32
CA MET A 612 6.43 21.06 11.52
C MET A 612 7.71 21.86 11.70
N GLU A 613 7.56 23.16 11.96
CA GLU A 613 8.68 24.08 12.14
C GLU A 613 8.37 25.11 13.24
N ALA A 614 9.42 25.61 13.88
CA ALA A 614 9.31 26.72 14.82
C ALA A 614 9.10 28.05 14.06
N SER A 615 8.11 28.83 14.48
CA SER A 615 7.62 30.05 13.82
C SER A 615 7.44 31.20 14.82
N GLY A 616 7.14 32.38 14.29
CA GLY A 616 6.96 33.62 15.06
C GLY A 616 8.28 34.28 15.49
N PRO A 617 8.22 35.51 16.05
CA PRO A 617 9.42 36.29 16.40
C PRO A 617 10.32 35.60 17.43
N THR A 618 9.74 34.82 18.34
CA THR A 618 10.45 34.11 19.41
C THR A 618 10.77 32.65 19.06
N ARG A 619 10.34 32.17 17.88
CA ARG A 619 10.42 30.75 17.48
C ARG A 619 9.72 29.79 18.44
N GLU A 620 8.74 30.26 19.21
CA GLU A 620 7.95 29.43 20.13
C GLU A 620 6.62 28.97 19.52
N ASP A 621 6.13 29.62 18.46
CA ASP A 621 4.90 29.20 17.78
C ASP A 621 5.19 28.03 16.86
N LEU A 622 4.20 27.17 16.64
CA LEU A 622 4.34 26.01 15.77
C LEU A 622 3.71 26.30 14.41
N TYR A 623 4.52 26.35 13.36
CA TYR A 623 4.02 26.18 11.99
C TYR A 623 3.85 24.69 11.69
N ILE A 624 2.72 24.32 11.10
CA ILE A 624 2.41 22.96 10.68
C ILE A 624 1.79 22.99 9.29
N SER A 625 2.18 22.03 8.44
CA SER A 625 1.54 21.81 7.14
C SER A 625 1.35 20.32 6.83
N CYS A 626 0.29 20.03 6.07
CA CYS A 626 0.03 18.72 5.49
C CYS A 626 -0.16 18.85 3.99
N SER A 627 0.59 18.06 3.22
CA SER A 627 0.47 17.99 1.76
C SER A 627 0.01 16.59 1.34
N MET A 628 -1.14 16.53 0.67
CA MET A 628 -1.82 15.31 0.26
C MET A 628 -2.00 15.31 -1.26
N PRO A 629 -1.09 14.68 -2.04
CA PRO A 629 -1.08 14.84 -3.49
C PRO A 629 -2.13 14.00 -4.22
N SER A 630 -2.77 13.04 -3.56
CA SER A 630 -3.61 12.05 -4.22
C SER A 630 -4.96 11.75 -3.56
N ILE A 631 -5.71 12.77 -3.14
CA ILE A 631 -7.03 12.60 -2.51
C ILE A 631 -8.10 12.26 -3.56
N GLU A 632 -8.64 11.05 -3.51
CA GLU A 632 -9.64 10.55 -4.45
C GLU A 632 -11.03 10.62 -3.81
N LEU A 633 -11.85 11.59 -4.23
CA LEU A 633 -13.18 11.77 -3.67
C LEU A 633 -14.12 12.49 -4.65
N GLY A 634 -15.41 12.47 -4.33
CA GLY A 634 -16.45 13.19 -5.06
C GLY A 634 -17.69 13.41 -4.21
N THR A 635 -18.58 14.28 -4.68
CA THR A 635 -19.83 14.64 -4.00
C THR A 635 -21.07 14.21 -4.81
N VAL A 636 -20.84 13.48 -5.90
CA VAL A 636 -21.85 12.88 -6.78
C VAL A 636 -21.44 11.46 -7.17
N GLY A 637 -22.40 10.53 -7.18
CA GLY A 637 -22.22 9.14 -7.59
C GLY A 637 -21.70 8.22 -6.49
N GLY A 638 -21.79 6.91 -6.72
CA GLY A 638 -21.42 5.89 -5.73
C GLY A 638 -22.26 6.01 -4.45
N GLY A 639 -21.61 5.83 -3.29
CA GLY A 639 -22.26 5.90 -1.98
C GLY A 639 -22.83 7.28 -1.61
N THR A 640 -22.41 8.35 -2.30
CA THR A 640 -22.94 9.71 -2.10
C THR A 640 -24.41 9.85 -2.52
N ASN A 641 -24.97 8.85 -3.20
CA ASN A 641 -26.39 8.81 -3.55
C ASN A 641 -27.29 8.38 -2.37
N LEU A 642 -26.73 7.72 -1.36
CA LEU A 642 -27.46 7.21 -0.20
C LEU A 642 -27.82 8.34 0.77
N ALA A 643 -29.05 8.31 1.30
CA ALA A 643 -29.58 9.39 2.14
C ALA A 643 -28.72 9.69 3.40
N PRO A 644 -28.23 8.68 4.17
CA PRO A 644 -27.41 8.96 5.35
C PRO A 644 -26.09 9.68 4.99
N GLN A 645 -25.43 9.24 3.93
CA GLN A 645 -24.18 9.83 3.46
C GLN A 645 -24.38 11.23 2.87
N LYS A 646 -25.53 11.49 2.23
CA LYS A 646 -25.93 12.83 1.79
C LYS A 646 -26.05 13.79 2.97
N ALA A 647 -26.63 13.35 4.09
CA ALA A 647 -26.75 14.17 5.30
C ALA A 647 -25.37 14.63 5.81
N CYS A 648 -24.38 13.73 5.84
CA CYS A 648 -22.99 14.07 6.19
C CYS A 648 -22.37 15.08 5.23
N LEU A 649 -22.59 14.95 3.92
CA LEU A 649 -22.11 15.92 2.92
C LEU A 649 -22.82 17.28 3.05
N GLN A 650 -24.10 17.30 3.47
CA GLN A 650 -24.87 18.52 3.73
C GLN A 650 -24.35 19.27 4.96
N MET A 651 -23.91 18.57 6.01
CA MET A 651 -23.26 19.19 7.18
C MET A 651 -22.03 20.04 6.77
N LEU A 652 -21.35 19.62 5.71
CA LEU A 652 -20.18 20.30 5.15
C LEU A 652 -20.52 21.33 4.06
N GLY A 653 -21.79 21.40 3.62
CA GLY A 653 -22.24 22.29 2.55
C GLY A 653 -21.71 21.93 1.16
N VAL A 654 -21.40 20.65 0.92
CA VAL A 654 -20.77 20.18 -0.34
C VAL A 654 -21.54 19.06 -1.03
N GLN A 655 -22.79 18.78 -0.64
CA GLN A 655 -23.58 17.71 -1.24
C GLN A 655 -23.93 18.04 -2.71
N GLY A 656 -23.79 17.04 -3.59
CA GLY A 656 -24.21 17.14 -4.99
C GLY A 656 -23.20 17.87 -5.89
N ALA A 657 -23.64 18.14 -7.12
CA ALA A 657 -22.86 18.90 -8.09
C ALA A 657 -22.97 20.40 -7.81
N SER A 658 -21.85 21.12 -7.94
CA SER A 658 -21.88 22.57 -7.93
C SER A 658 -22.44 23.08 -9.26
N GLN A 659 -23.50 23.89 -9.20
CA GLN A 659 -24.16 24.43 -10.39
C GLN A 659 -23.32 25.54 -11.03
N ASP A 660 -22.77 26.44 -10.22
CA ASP A 660 -22.04 27.62 -10.71
C ASP A 660 -20.61 27.28 -11.16
N CYS A 661 -19.96 26.33 -10.47
CA CYS A 661 -18.56 25.99 -10.73
C CYS A 661 -18.34 24.48 -10.61
N PRO A 662 -18.55 23.70 -11.69
CA PRO A 662 -18.37 22.25 -11.67
C PRO A 662 -17.04 21.80 -11.04
N GLY A 663 -17.14 20.88 -10.08
CA GLY A 663 -16.02 20.37 -9.29
C GLY A 663 -15.75 21.14 -7.99
N GLU A 664 -16.41 22.27 -7.72
CA GLU A 664 -16.14 23.08 -6.53
C GLU A 664 -16.51 22.38 -5.23
N ASN A 665 -17.62 21.64 -5.21
CA ASN A 665 -18.03 20.89 -4.04
C ASN A 665 -16.99 19.80 -3.71
N SER A 666 -16.52 19.07 -4.73
CA SER A 666 -15.46 18.07 -4.54
C SER A 666 -14.12 18.70 -4.10
N ARG A 667 -13.75 19.87 -4.63
CA ARG A 667 -12.55 20.61 -4.19
C ARG A 667 -12.68 21.12 -2.76
N GLN A 668 -13.86 21.58 -2.36
CA GLN A 668 -14.12 22.00 -0.98
C GLN A 668 -14.05 20.80 -0.01
N LEU A 669 -14.59 19.64 -0.39
CA LEU A 669 -14.47 18.42 0.42
C LEU A 669 -13.01 18.00 0.59
N ALA A 670 -12.19 18.06 -0.47
CA ALA A 670 -10.76 17.75 -0.38
C ALA A 670 -9.99 18.70 0.54
N ARG A 671 -10.33 20.00 0.55
CA ARG A 671 -9.78 20.97 1.51
C ARG A 671 -10.15 20.61 2.95
N VAL A 672 -11.41 20.26 3.19
CA VAL A 672 -11.89 19.83 4.52
C VAL A 672 -11.18 18.57 4.98
N VAL A 673 -10.99 17.57 4.10
CA VAL A 673 -10.25 16.34 4.41
C VAL A 673 -8.81 16.68 4.81
N CYS A 674 -8.09 17.46 4.01
CA CYS A 674 -6.70 17.83 4.28
C CYS A 674 -6.53 18.62 5.59
N ALA A 675 -7.43 19.57 5.86
CA ALA A 675 -7.43 20.32 7.10
C ALA A 675 -7.81 19.47 8.33
N THR A 676 -8.70 18.50 8.17
CA THR A 676 -9.05 17.56 9.24
C THR A 676 -7.89 16.60 9.53
N VAL A 677 -7.15 16.17 8.49
CA VAL A 677 -5.89 15.44 8.65
C VAL A 677 -4.90 16.28 9.45
N LEU A 678 -4.68 17.55 9.10
CA LEU A 678 -3.80 18.45 9.85
C LEU A 678 -4.22 18.57 11.33
N ALA A 679 -5.52 18.70 11.61
CA ALA A 679 -6.04 18.69 12.99
C ALA A 679 -5.72 17.39 13.73
N GLY A 680 -5.96 16.25 13.08
CA GLY A 680 -5.64 14.93 13.64
C GLY A 680 -4.14 14.78 13.90
N GLU A 681 -3.29 15.13 12.94
CA GLU A 681 -1.83 15.07 13.04
C GLU A 681 -1.33 15.88 14.24
N LEU A 682 -1.80 17.12 14.37
CA LEU A 682 -1.43 18.02 15.46
C LEU A 682 -1.72 17.41 16.85
N SER A 683 -2.91 16.83 17.03
CA SER A 683 -3.30 16.24 18.31
C SER A 683 -2.56 14.94 18.62
N LEU A 684 -2.42 14.04 17.64
CA LEU A 684 -1.73 12.77 17.85
C LEU A 684 -0.23 12.97 18.11
N MET A 685 0.42 13.83 17.33
CA MET A 685 1.85 14.14 17.52
C MET A 685 2.09 14.76 18.90
N ALA A 686 1.18 15.61 19.38
CA ALA A 686 1.25 16.14 20.73
C ALA A 686 1.09 15.08 21.82
N ALA A 687 0.17 14.13 21.63
CA ALA A 687 0.01 13.01 22.55
C ALA A 687 1.25 12.11 22.59
N LEU A 688 1.96 11.92 21.46
CA LEU A 688 3.22 11.20 21.39
C LEU A 688 4.34 11.96 22.09
N ALA A 689 4.52 13.25 21.77
CA ALA A 689 5.56 14.10 22.37
C ALA A 689 5.41 14.22 23.91
N ALA A 690 4.19 14.16 24.43
CA ALA A 690 3.92 14.21 25.87
C ALA A 690 3.85 12.82 26.55
N GLY A 691 3.96 11.70 25.81
CA GLY A 691 3.82 10.35 26.37
C GLY A 691 2.40 10.00 26.84
N HIS A 692 1.37 10.63 26.28
CA HIS A 692 -0.04 10.49 26.69
C HIS A 692 -0.83 9.46 25.88
N LEU A 693 -0.27 8.87 24.83
CA LEU A 693 -0.99 7.97 23.92
C LEU A 693 -1.63 6.78 24.65
N VAL A 694 -0.83 6.01 25.41
CA VAL A 694 -1.30 4.80 26.09
C VAL A 694 -2.41 5.09 27.11
N LYS A 695 -2.24 6.16 27.91
CA LYS A 695 -3.24 6.56 28.93
C LYS A 695 -4.58 6.94 28.29
N SER A 696 -4.54 7.62 27.15
CA SER A 696 -5.74 8.06 26.44
C SER A 696 -6.49 6.87 25.82
N HIS A 697 -5.78 5.96 25.14
CA HIS A 697 -6.38 4.74 24.58
C HIS A 697 -6.97 3.83 25.67
N MET A 698 -6.29 3.68 26.81
CA MET A 698 -6.81 2.88 27.93
C MET A 698 -8.10 3.46 28.53
N THR A 699 -8.31 4.77 28.44
CA THR A 699 -9.48 5.44 29.02
C THR A 699 -10.71 5.39 28.10
N HIS A 700 -10.53 5.52 26.78
CA HIS A 700 -11.65 5.64 25.84
C HIS A 700 -11.75 4.54 24.78
N ASN A 701 -10.71 3.74 24.57
CA ASN A 701 -10.69 2.68 23.55
C ASN A 701 -10.76 1.26 24.16
N ARG A 702 -10.72 1.14 25.50
CA ARG A 702 -11.03 -0.11 26.22
C ARG A 702 -12.25 0.10 27.12
N SER A 703 -13.33 -0.63 26.84
CA SER A 703 -14.41 -0.74 27.82
C SER A 703 -13.89 -1.50 29.05
N LYS A 704 -14.13 -0.96 30.26
CA LYS A 704 -13.86 -1.67 31.52
C LYS A 704 -14.61 -3.03 31.63
N LEU A 705 -15.54 -3.31 30.70
CA LEU A 705 -16.37 -4.50 30.64
C LEU A 705 -15.61 -5.78 30.26
N ASN A 706 -14.44 -5.69 29.62
CA ASN A 706 -13.66 -6.88 29.22
C ASN A 706 -12.65 -7.36 30.27
N LEU A 707 -12.60 -6.73 31.44
CA LEU A 707 -11.95 -7.33 32.60
C LEU A 707 -13.02 -8.12 33.36
N GLN A 708 -13.21 -9.39 33.01
CA GLN A 708 -13.72 -10.33 34.00
C GLN A 708 -12.72 -10.29 35.16
N GLU A 709 -13.08 -9.61 36.24
CA GLU A 709 -12.42 -9.81 37.53
C GLU A 709 -12.61 -11.29 37.87
N SER A 710 -11.56 -12.08 37.72
CA SER A 710 -11.50 -13.41 38.30
C SER A 710 -11.75 -13.26 39.81
N PRO A 711 -12.82 -13.87 40.37
CA PRO A 711 -13.08 -13.75 41.78
C PRO A 711 -12.03 -14.55 42.54
N GLY A 712 -11.07 -13.84 43.15
CA GLY A 712 -10.12 -14.44 44.08
C GLY A 712 -8.68 -14.00 43.88
N MET A 713 -8.36 -12.77 44.27
CA MET A 713 -7.03 -12.52 44.81
C MET A 713 -7.10 -11.40 45.83
N CYS A 714 -7.07 -11.82 47.09
CA CYS A 714 -7.10 -10.96 48.27
C CYS A 714 -5.87 -10.05 48.27
N SER A 715 -6.07 -8.74 48.10
CA SER A 715 -5.02 -7.75 48.32
C SER A 715 -4.70 -7.69 49.82
N LYS A 716 -3.61 -8.33 50.25
CA LYS A 716 -2.98 -7.97 51.52
C LYS A 716 -2.44 -6.54 51.39
N LYS A 717 -3.08 -5.61 52.08
CA LYS A 717 -2.45 -4.34 52.47
C LYS A 717 -1.29 -4.67 53.41
N ALA A 718 -0.11 -4.14 53.13
CA ALA A 718 0.92 -3.92 54.12
C ALA A 718 1.40 -2.46 53.99
N SER A 719 1.28 -1.79 55.14
CA SER A 719 1.86 -0.53 55.62
C SER A 719 3.08 0.01 54.91
#